data_AF-A0A924FFB8-F1
#
_entry.id   AF-A0A924FFB8-F1
#
_cell.length_a   1.000
_cell.length_b   1.000
_cell.length_c   1.000
_cell.angle_alpha   90.00
_cell.angle_beta   90.00
_cell.angle_gamma   90.00
#
_symmetry.space_group_name_H-M   'P 1'
#
loop_
_entity.id
_entity.type
_entity.pdbx_description
1 polymer ?
#
loop_
_entity_poly.entity_id
_entity_poly.type
_entity_poly.pdbx_seq_one_letter_code
_entity_poly.pdbx_strand_id
1 'polypeptide(L)'
;MLLSANKQVVRLFVLTYMSILGFTGPAQVIAQLKITYPISRMILQRDAANRATVQVAGSYSLALDQIEARAVTRVAGQGTTTNWATLQTNPQNGQFTGTMPVLGGWYKIQVRGILNGSVVAQDSVDRFGVGEVFAIIGHSNAQGSSCIINGVNKCPTIAGASDDRVTVVAVDQSTPVYNQYLSTADTRYLPGLAFAQLMTSNGSSPFGREAWLWGHMGDQLVQQINVPVLIYNAGFGGSTMQQTYWSAYDIPFQHSFVNYSLRMPFVNVRNLMNLYVTSTGIRAILVQHGENDRGNSENEIFQNYAGVIDKARAEFSKSDLGYIVSISSFVGGRFDNVRSAQSRIINQANYRTFQGPDLDNINTLDDRPDGLHFSPTGQVKAGDMWAEAIKNQYANCTPYPAQQQPLASIACATGNQLVLSQPASYQYNWDIGSNAQSLTVGAGTYAARLKDAQNQIFFPPAVVVPATVRPAAPTIGTASGIFDICRTTGLTLTSSYNGLNTWSTGATSASIIVNASGQYTVQARHPVYGCLSDVVSKQIGVARVTLSLAMQTSRRVVAVNDTVTFRLLVRNGGECDAGSVTLANRLPPNVSVVSAIGPLSVAGGVVSGTWPNVLAGDEISQSYVARLTAAGTYRSSAELIASASTEQGATPGNGTGNGEADEATADLRTTVFSASLFESPNPNQGPLPPVLSSQPTPEPNKADLSLQLLLSQQVMAVSQTVGVTVVVSNAGGQVATNVGAAVTLPTGMQFWGSALGMSASGAVVSGTVAQIPAGQSATLTFTMKATSPGTRNLPAQITSADQSDPDSVPNNGYTNGEDDTAVVTLRVIE
;
A
#
# COMPACT_ATOMS: atom_id res chain seq x y z
N MET A 1 -4.41 57.19 -22.92
CA MET A 1 -5.82 56.76 -22.86
C MET A 1 -6.00 55.84 -21.66
N LEU A 2 -7.17 55.94 -21.04
CA LEU A 2 -7.57 55.53 -19.68
C LEU A 2 -7.34 54.05 -19.27
N LEU A 3 -6.96 53.86 -17.99
CA LEU A 3 -7.57 53.01 -16.94
C LEU A 3 -8.34 51.74 -17.39
N SER A 4 -8.17 50.51 -16.86
CA SER A 4 -8.11 50.09 -15.44
C SER A 4 -8.00 48.55 -15.31
N ALA A 5 -7.45 48.10 -14.16
CA ALA A 5 -7.75 46.86 -13.40
C ALA A 5 -7.62 45.45 -14.02
N ASN A 6 -6.61 44.69 -13.54
CA ASN A 6 -6.90 43.55 -12.65
C ASN A 6 -5.68 43.12 -11.82
N LYS A 7 -5.90 42.98 -10.50
CA LYS A 7 -4.96 42.48 -9.50
C LYS A 7 -4.86 40.95 -9.56
N GLN A 8 -3.77 40.41 -8.98
CA GLN A 8 -3.49 39.01 -8.62
C GLN A 8 -3.08 38.08 -9.77
N VAL A 9 -1.75 37.91 -9.97
CA VAL A 9 -1.01 36.64 -9.82
C VAL A 9 0.47 37.01 -9.73
N VAL A 10 1.06 36.98 -8.53
CA VAL A 10 2.53 36.95 -8.35
C VAL A 10 2.86 35.58 -7.78
N ARG A 11 3.19 34.66 -8.67
CA ARG A 11 3.83 33.35 -8.42
C ARG A 11 4.86 33.19 -9.53
N LEU A 12 6.02 32.57 -9.21
CA LEU A 12 7.26 32.36 -9.99
C LEU A 12 8.38 33.35 -9.57
N PHE A 13 9.60 32.96 -9.22
CA PHE A 13 10.35 31.70 -9.29
C PHE A 13 11.33 31.64 -8.10
N VAL A 14 11.31 30.56 -7.31
CA VAL A 14 12.45 30.18 -6.47
C VAL A 14 13.20 29.11 -7.25
N LEU A 15 14.22 29.53 -8.00
CA LEU A 15 15.12 28.64 -8.72
C LEU A 15 16.37 28.46 -7.84
N THR A 16 16.35 27.38 -7.08
CA THR A 16 17.53 26.84 -6.40
C THR A 16 18.48 26.32 -7.46
N TYR A 17 19.68 26.91 -7.56
CA TYR A 17 20.82 26.29 -8.25
C TYR A 17 21.29 25.10 -7.40
N MET A 18 20.55 24.00 -7.50
CA MET A 18 21.05 22.67 -7.22
C MET A 18 21.54 22.15 -8.57
N SER A 19 22.77 21.65 -8.64
CA SER A 19 23.32 21.04 -9.85
C SER A 19 22.46 19.83 -10.27
N ILE A 20 21.43 20.08 -11.09
CA ILE A 20 20.65 19.05 -11.76
C ILE A 20 21.46 18.65 -13.00
N LEU A 21 22.21 17.56 -12.88
CA LEU A 21 22.49 16.74 -14.06
C LEU A 21 21.14 16.18 -14.53
N GLY A 22 20.58 16.81 -15.55
CA GLY A 22 19.41 16.32 -16.27
C GLY A 22 19.77 15.04 -17.01
N PHE A 23 19.55 13.90 -16.35
CA PHE A 23 19.31 12.64 -17.05
C PHE A 23 17.79 12.48 -17.17
N THR A 24 17.25 12.75 -18.36
CA THR A 24 16.06 12.03 -18.83
C THR A 24 16.51 10.59 -19.12
N GLY A 25 16.52 9.76 -18.08
CA GLY A 25 16.78 8.33 -18.10
C GLY A 25 15.71 7.60 -17.27
N PRO A 26 15.65 6.25 -17.33
CA PRO A 26 14.52 5.47 -16.87
C PRO A 26 14.28 5.66 -15.36
N ALA A 27 13.05 5.41 -14.90
CA ALA A 27 12.61 5.51 -13.51
C ALA A 27 13.74 5.28 -12.50
N GLN A 28 14.10 6.32 -11.76
CA GLN A 28 15.20 6.27 -10.78
C GLN A 28 14.95 5.14 -9.79
N VAL A 29 15.82 4.12 -9.83
CA VAL A 29 15.93 3.14 -8.76
C VAL A 29 16.47 3.89 -7.54
N ILE A 30 15.59 4.28 -6.62
CA ILE A 30 16.00 4.90 -5.36
C ILE A 30 16.78 3.82 -4.57
N ALA A 31 17.98 4.19 -4.12
CA ALA A 31 18.81 3.30 -3.31
C ALA A 31 18.05 2.87 -2.04
N GLN A 32 18.10 1.58 -1.71
CA GLN A 32 17.38 0.99 -0.57
C GLN A 32 17.86 1.50 0.80
N LEU A 33 19.00 2.20 0.82
CA LEU A 33 19.57 2.94 1.94
C LEU A 33 20.21 4.21 1.36
N LYS A 34 19.96 5.37 1.97
CA LYS A 34 20.50 6.66 1.57
C LYS A 34 20.95 7.46 2.77
N ILE A 35 22.22 7.89 2.78
CA ILE A 35 22.73 8.86 3.76
C ILE A 35 22.27 10.25 3.34
N THR A 36 21.64 10.97 4.26
CA THR A 36 21.23 12.37 4.07
C THR A 36 21.91 13.32 5.06
N TYR A 37 22.62 12.78 6.05
CA TYR A 37 23.52 13.53 6.93
C TYR A 37 24.66 12.62 7.44
N PRO A 38 25.93 13.07 7.49
CA PRO A 38 26.41 14.35 6.99
C PRO A 38 26.34 14.41 5.46
N ILE A 39 26.61 15.58 4.89
CA ILE A 39 26.68 15.77 3.43
C ILE A 39 28.14 15.91 2.96
N SER A 40 28.34 15.85 1.64
CA SER A 40 29.67 15.95 1.05
C SER A 40 30.37 17.27 1.41
N ARG A 41 31.68 17.18 1.66
CA ARG A 41 32.60 18.24 2.10
C ARG A 41 32.26 18.93 3.41
N MET A 42 31.26 18.46 4.15
CA MET A 42 31.01 18.97 5.49
C MET A 42 32.23 18.75 6.39
N ILE A 43 32.62 19.78 7.13
CA ILE A 43 33.68 19.73 8.15
C ILE A 43 33.06 20.05 9.50
N LEU A 44 33.25 19.15 10.46
CA LEU A 44 32.88 19.38 11.85
C LEU A 44 34.08 19.87 12.65
N GLN A 45 33.85 20.87 13.48
CA GLN A 45 34.82 21.39 14.44
C GLN A 45 35.20 20.27 15.42
N ARG A 46 36.49 19.95 15.46
CA ARG A 46 37.05 19.03 16.44
C ARG A 46 37.25 19.68 17.80
N ASP A 47 37.18 18.87 18.85
CA ASP A 47 37.47 19.23 20.24
C ASP A 47 38.99 19.30 20.53
N ALA A 48 39.34 19.55 21.79
CA ALA A 48 40.72 19.58 22.25
C ALA A 48 41.41 18.19 22.24
N ALA A 49 40.64 17.10 22.20
CA ALA A 49 41.13 15.73 22.10
C ALA A 49 41.26 15.23 20.65
N ASN A 50 41.20 16.16 19.67
CA ASN A 50 41.26 15.87 18.25
C ASN A 50 40.10 14.98 17.76
N ARG A 51 38.89 15.16 18.29
CA ARG A 51 37.70 14.36 17.94
C ARG A 51 36.49 15.22 17.64
N ALA A 52 35.54 14.70 16.87
CA ALA A 52 34.18 15.23 16.80
C ALA A 52 33.16 14.10 16.87
N THR A 53 32.01 14.38 17.49
CA THR A 53 30.85 13.49 17.46
C THR A 53 30.12 13.68 16.13
N VAL A 54 30.20 12.69 15.25
CA VAL A 54 29.58 12.74 13.92
C VAL A 54 28.20 12.11 13.99
N GLN A 55 27.15 12.90 13.77
CA GLN A 55 25.82 12.36 13.51
C GLN A 55 25.78 11.79 12.09
N VAL A 56 25.28 10.56 11.97
CA VAL A 56 25.06 9.88 10.70
C VAL A 56 23.59 9.48 10.64
N ALA A 57 22.87 9.96 9.64
CA ALA A 57 21.44 9.78 9.50
C ALA A 57 21.03 9.69 8.02
N GLY A 58 19.86 9.10 7.80
CA GLY A 58 19.39 8.83 6.45
C GLY A 58 18.08 8.06 6.41
N SER A 59 17.68 7.65 5.21
CA SER A 59 16.47 6.88 4.96
C SER A 59 16.80 5.50 4.42
N TYR A 60 15.90 4.54 4.63
CA TYR A 60 16.01 3.18 4.10
C TYR A 60 14.61 2.63 3.81
N SER A 61 14.52 1.69 2.87
CA SER A 61 13.24 1.14 2.38
C SER A 61 13.12 -0.38 2.45
N LEU A 62 14.18 -1.08 2.89
CA LEU A 62 14.21 -2.53 3.10
C LEU A 62 14.31 -2.85 4.59
N ALA A 63 13.76 -3.97 5.06
CA ALA A 63 13.85 -4.36 6.47
C ALA A 63 15.30 -4.68 6.85
N LEU A 64 15.78 -4.16 7.97
CA LEU A 64 17.15 -4.33 8.43
C LEU A 64 17.14 -4.75 9.91
N ASP A 65 18.06 -5.63 10.29
CA ASP A 65 18.32 -5.98 11.68
C ASP A 65 19.24 -4.93 12.33
N GLN A 66 20.17 -4.37 11.55
CA GLN A 66 21.14 -3.38 12.05
C GLN A 66 21.55 -2.41 10.94
N ILE A 67 21.89 -1.20 11.35
CA ILE A 67 22.60 -0.22 10.52
C ILE A 67 23.93 0.08 11.18
N GLU A 68 24.99 -0.01 10.41
CA GLU A 68 26.36 0.25 10.86
C GLU A 68 27.01 1.35 10.02
N ALA A 69 27.93 2.09 10.63
CA ALA A 69 28.72 3.09 9.95
C ALA A 69 30.20 3.00 10.30
N ARG A 70 31.04 3.58 9.43
CA ARG A 70 32.45 3.82 9.70
C ARG A 70 32.96 5.04 8.93
N ALA A 71 34.03 5.64 9.44
CA ALA A 71 34.81 6.64 8.73
C ALA A 71 36.05 5.98 8.12
N VAL A 72 36.21 6.06 6.80
CA VAL A 72 37.36 5.52 6.07
C VAL A 72 38.24 6.67 5.62
N THR A 73 39.52 6.63 5.97
CA THR A 73 40.47 7.66 5.51
C THR A 73 40.54 7.69 3.99
N ARG A 74 40.50 8.90 3.40
CA ARG A 74 40.60 9.06 1.94
C ARG A 74 42.02 8.95 1.43
N VAL A 75 42.96 9.45 2.23
CA VAL A 75 44.39 9.48 1.93
C VAL A 75 45.14 9.00 3.16
N ALA A 76 46.12 8.12 2.96
CA ALA A 76 46.95 7.61 4.04
C ALA A 76 47.61 8.77 4.81
N GLY A 77 47.60 8.71 6.14
CA GLY A 77 48.16 9.74 7.01
C GLY A 77 47.25 10.95 7.27
N GLN A 78 46.05 11.04 6.67
CA GLN A 78 45.08 12.12 6.89
C GLN A 78 43.92 11.69 7.80
N GLY A 79 44.23 11.04 8.91
CA GLY A 79 43.25 10.52 9.88
C GLY A 79 43.43 9.02 10.15
N THR A 80 42.43 8.41 10.81
CA THR A 80 42.44 6.98 11.16
C THR A 80 41.13 6.32 10.78
N THR A 81 41.18 5.27 9.95
CA THR A 81 39.99 4.50 9.57
C THR A 81 39.40 3.81 10.79
N THR A 82 38.10 3.97 11.02
CA THR A 82 37.40 3.30 12.13
C THR A 82 36.93 1.91 11.73
N ASN A 83 36.74 1.05 12.73
CA ASN A 83 35.97 -0.18 12.55
C ASN A 83 34.49 0.17 12.26
N TRP A 84 33.74 -0.81 11.76
CA TRP A 84 32.28 -0.71 11.71
C TRP A 84 31.71 -0.60 13.13
N ALA A 85 30.82 0.36 13.33
CA ALA A 85 30.09 0.57 14.58
C ALA A 85 28.60 0.53 14.29
N THR A 86 27.83 -0.18 15.13
CA THR A 86 26.37 -0.20 15.06
C THR A 86 25.81 1.16 15.47
N LEU A 87 25.08 1.80 14.56
CA LEU A 87 24.34 3.03 14.84
C LEU A 87 22.96 2.72 15.44
N GLN A 88 22.28 1.72 14.91
CA GLN A 88 20.93 1.37 15.32
C GLN A 88 20.66 -0.12 15.10
N THR A 89 19.95 -0.74 16.03
CA THR A 89 19.43 -2.11 15.93
C THR A 89 17.93 -2.06 15.66
N ASN A 90 17.43 -3.03 14.89
CA ASN A 90 16.04 -3.17 14.45
C ASN A 90 15.38 -1.83 14.03
N PRO A 91 16.01 -1.05 13.14
CA PRO A 91 15.49 0.26 12.76
C PRO A 91 14.05 0.14 12.22
N GLN A 92 13.20 1.11 12.59
CA GLN A 92 11.79 1.20 12.17
C GLN A 92 11.52 2.51 11.43
N ASN A 93 10.36 2.62 10.79
CA ASN A 93 9.82 3.84 10.16
C ASN A 93 10.64 4.40 8.98
N GLY A 94 11.60 3.64 8.43
CA GLY A 94 12.34 4.00 7.22
C GLY A 94 13.31 5.17 7.34
N GLN A 95 13.67 5.55 8.57
CA GLN A 95 14.72 6.52 8.87
C GLN A 95 15.66 6.00 9.96
N PHE A 96 16.94 6.30 9.84
CA PHE A 96 17.95 5.94 10.83
C PHE A 96 18.73 7.17 11.27
N THR A 97 19.23 7.12 12.50
CA THR A 97 20.18 8.10 13.02
C THR A 97 21.06 7.45 14.09
N GLY A 98 22.31 7.88 14.17
CA GLY A 98 23.21 7.53 15.24
C GLY A 98 24.38 8.50 15.29
N THR A 99 25.23 8.37 16.30
CA THR A 99 26.46 9.16 16.41
C THR A 99 27.67 8.26 16.54
N MET A 100 28.81 8.70 16.01
CA MET A 100 30.09 8.01 16.18
C MET A 100 31.22 9.03 16.40
N PRO A 101 32.16 8.78 17.33
CA PRO A 101 33.33 9.63 17.50
C PRO A 101 34.31 9.40 16.34
N VAL A 102 34.78 10.48 15.72
CA VAL A 102 35.76 10.42 14.62
C VAL A 102 36.92 11.36 14.95
N LEU A 103 38.16 10.87 14.77
CA LEU A 103 39.37 11.66 14.96
C LEU A 103 39.53 12.69 13.84
N GLY A 104 40.30 13.76 14.07
CA GLY A 104 40.66 14.73 13.04
C GLY A 104 41.22 14.06 11.77
N GLY A 105 40.71 14.46 10.60
CA GLY A 105 41.09 13.86 9.32
C GLY A 105 40.09 14.07 8.19
N TRP A 106 40.40 13.49 7.03
CA TRP A 106 39.62 13.56 5.79
C TRP A 106 39.13 12.17 5.37
N TYR A 107 37.81 12.01 5.35
CA TYR A 107 37.15 10.71 5.34
C TYR A 107 36.12 10.56 4.22
N LYS A 108 35.89 9.31 3.84
CA LYS A 108 34.63 8.81 3.28
C LYS A 108 33.82 8.22 4.42
N ILE A 109 32.58 8.67 4.61
CA ILE A 109 31.64 8.02 5.55
C ILE A 109 30.93 6.90 4.80
N GLN A 110 30.95 5.69 5.33
CA GLN A 110 30.23 4.54 4.77
C GLN A 110 29.16 4.08 5.75
N VAL A 111 27.99 3.75 5.23
CA VAL A 111 26.88 3.14 5.97
C VAL A 111 26.45 1.87 5.28
N ARG A 112 26.15 0.82 6.06
CA ARG A 112 25.60 -0.43 5.56
C ARG A 112 24.43 -0.91 6.40
N GLY A 113 23.45 -1.52 5.73
CA GLY A 113 22.33 -2.22 6.35
C GLY A 113 22.57 -3.72 6.35
N ILE A 114 22.33 -4.35 7.50
CA ILE A 114 22.48 -5.79 7.72
C ILE A 114 21.10 -6.43 7.87
N LEU A 115 20.89 -7.56 7.20
CA LEU A 115 19.72 -8.44 7.36
C LEU A 115 20.20 -9.89 7.35
N ASN A 116 19.79 -10.69 8.34
CA ASN A 116 20.20 -12.08 8.52
C ASN A 116 21.73 -12.27 8.47
N GLY A 117 22.48 -11.34 9.09
CA GLY A 117 23.94 -11.36 9.11
C GLY A 117 24.63 -10.96 7.80
N SER A 118 23.88 -10.64 6.74
CA SER A 118 24.41 -10.26 5.42
C SER A 118 24.23 -8.76 5.15
N VAL A 119 25.18 -8.15 4.44
CA VAL A 119 25.04 -6.76 3.95
C VAL A 119 24.07 -6.75 2.78
N VAL A 120 22.93 -6.06 2.93
CA VAL A 120 21.88 -5.98 1.91
C VAL A 120 21.72 -4.61 1.28
N ALA A 121 22.24 -3.55 1.92
CA ALA A 121 22.25 -2.19 1.39
C ALA A 121 23.47 -1.41 1.87
N GLN A 122 23.96 -0.46 1.07
CA GLN A 122 25.08 0.41 1.44
C GLN A 122 24.99 1.76 0.72
N ASP A 123 25.52 2.80 1.34
CA ASP A 123 25.73 4.12 0.75
C ASP A 123 27.00 4.76 1.33
N SER A 124 27.51 5.81 0.68
CA SER A 124 28.67 6.54 1.20
C SER A 124 28.67 8.02 0.85
N VAL A 125 29.28 8.82 1.72
CA VAL A 125 29.58 10.24 1.50
C VAL A 125 31.08 10.36 1.25
N ASP A 126 31.45 10.73 0.03
CA ASP A 126 32.83 10.63 -0.45
C ASP A 126 33.84 11.56 0.23
N ARG A 127 33.41 12.74 0.68
CA ARG A 127 34.25 13.76 1.32
C ARG A 127 33.58 14.22 2.59
N PHE A 128 34.25 14.07 3.73
CA PHE A 128 33.79 14.51 5.03
C PHE A 128 35.01 14.80 5.91
N GLY A 129 34.96 15.86 6.72
CA GLY A 129 36.07 16.27 7.55
C GLY A 129 35.73 16.36 9.03
N VAL A 130 36.70 15.99 9.85
CA VAL A 130 36.79 16.44 11.24
C VAL A 130 38.03 17.31 11.32
N GLY A 131 37.86 18.59 11.60
CA GLY A 131 38.92 19.56 11.41
C GLY A 131 38.66 20.90 12.10
N GLU A 132 39.17 21.98 11.53
CA GLU A 132 39.03 23.32 12.09
C GLU A 132 38.05 24.16 11.29
N VAL A 133 37.20 24.91 12.00
CA VAL A 133 36.20 25.80 11.41
C VAL A 133 36.47 27.22 11.89
N PHE A 134 36.72 28.14 10.97
CA PHE A 134 37.00 29.54 11.25
C PHE A 134 36.00 30.45 10.56
N ALA A 135 35.69 31.58 11.19
CA ALA A 135 34.98 32.68 10.55
C ALA A 135 35.88 33.91 10.46
N ILE A 136 35.71 34.73 9.43
CA ILE A 136 36.50 35.95 9.22
C ILE A 136 35.59 37.16 9.40
N ILE A 137 36.08 38.16 10.13
CA ILE A 137 35.51 39.52 10.16
C ILE A 137 36.60 40.51 9.77
N GLY A 138 36.21 41.59 9.10
CA GLY A 138 37.17 42.57 8.62
C GLY A 138 36.61 43.51 7.56
N HIS A 139 37.49 44.35 7.01
CA HIS A 139 37.16 45.25 5.91
C HIS A 139 37.49 44.61 4.53
N SER A 140 37.77 45.43 3.52
CA SER A 140 38.02 45.01 2.13
C SER A 140 39.17 44.00 1.98
N ASN A 141 40.26 44.13 2.74
CA ASN A 141 41.35 43.15 2.68
C ASN A 141 40.95 41.78 3.24
N ALA A 142 39.97 41.72 4.14
CA ALA A 142 39.43 40.47 4.67
C ALA A 142 38.35 39.88 3.75
N GLN A 143 37.53 40.74 3.15
CA GLN A 143 36.49 40.33 2.20
C GLN A 143 37.07 39.73 0.90
N GLY A 144 38.23 40.24 0.47
CA GLY A 144 38.74 40.09 -0.89
C GLY A 144 38.22 41.23 -1.76
N SER A 145 39.11 42.14 -2.15
CA SER A 145 38.74 43.33 -2.93
C SER A 145 39.89 43.78 -3.82
N SER A 146 39.56 43.98 -5.10
CA SER A 146 40.48 44.53 -6.10
C SER A 146 40.84 46.00 -5.86
N CYS A 147 42.02 46.40 -6.32
CA CYS A 147 42.46 47.80 -6.37
C CYS A 147 42.66 48.24 -7.83
N ILE A 148 41.96 49.29 -8.26
CA ILE A 148 42.04 49.81 -9.64
C ILE A 148 42.95 51.04 -9.65
N ILE A 149 44.08 50.95 -10.34
CA ILE A 149 45.04 52.05 -10.52
C ILE A 149 45.18 52.29 -12.02
N ASN A 150 44.86 53.50 -12.46
CA ASN A 150 44.89 53.90 -13.88
C ASN A 150 44.12 52.92 -14.79
N GLY A 151 42.94 52.48 -14.33
CA GLY A 151 42.07 51.55 -15.07
C GLY A 151 42.51 50.07 -15.05
N VAL A 152 43.60 49.73 -14.36
CA VAL A 152 44.11 48.36 -14.26
C VAL A 152 43.91 47.82 -12.85
N ASN A 153 43.36 46.61 -12.73
CA ASN A 153 43.34 45.91 -11.45
C ASN A 153 44.75 45.47 -11.06
N LYS A 154 45.33 46.10 -10.05
CA LYS A 154 46.66 45.77 -9.50
C LYS A 154 46.61 44.79 -8.32
N CYS A 155 45.41 44.50 -7.83
CA CYS A 155 45.15 43.55 -6.78
C CYS A 155 44.16 42.46 -7.24
N PRO A 156 44.41 41.74 -8.36
CA PRO A 156 43.58 40.59 -8.69
C PRO A 156 43.73 39.51 -7.64
N THR A 157 42.67 38.73 -7.39
CA THR A 157 42.77 37.54 -6.55
C THR A 157 43.80 36.56 -7.12
N ILE A 158 44.57 35.93 -6.23
CA ILE A 158 45.34 34.74 -6.56
C ILE A 158 44.42 33.53 -6.78
N ALA A 159 45.01 32.41 -7.24
CA ALA A 159 44.28 31.16 -7.39
C ALA A 159 43.65 30.70 -6.07
N GLY A 160 42.53 29.98 -6.18
CA GLY A 160 41.93 29.29 -5.04
C GLY A 160 42.84 28.24 -4.42
N ALA A 161 42.34 27.60 -3.36
CA ALA A 161 43.05 26.54 -2.66
C ALA A 161 43.31 25.35 -3.59
N SER A 162 44.55 24.85 -3.57
CA SER A 162 44.98 23.67 -4.28
C SER A 162 44.65 22.38 -3.51
N ASP A 163 44.64 22.43 -2.17
CA ASP A 163 44.31 21.29 -1.32
C ASP A 163 42.79 21.07 -1.26
N ASP A 164 42.35 19.85 -1.61
CA ASP A 164 40.94 19.41 -1.60
C ASP A 164 40.25 19.62 -0.24
N ARG A 165 41.02 19.74 0.85
CA ARG A 165 40.56 19.87 2.22
C ARG A 165 40.23 21.30 2.66
N VAL A 166 40.54 22.32 1.85
CA VAL A 166 40.13 23.70 2.10
C VAL A 166 38.72 23.91 1.57
N THR A 167 37.77 24.06 2.48
CA THR A 167 36.35 24.09 2.16
C THR A 167 35.73 25.42 2.58
N VAL A 168 34.73 25.84 1.82
CA VAL A 168 33.84 26.97 2.11
C VAL A 168 32.40 26.57 1.88
N VAL A 169 31.46 27.37 2.38
CA VAL A 169 30.11 27.39 1.79
C VAL A 169 30.16 28.36 0.62
N ALA A 170 30.14 27.83 -0.60
CA ALA A 170 30.32 28.64 -1.79
C ALA A 170 29.12 29.57 -2.01
N VAL A 171 29.39 30.85 -2.24
CA VAL A 171 28.39 31.85 -2.61
C VAL A 171 28.76 32.48 -3.95
N ASP A 172 27.77 32.56 -4.85
CA ASP A 172 27.89 33.32 -6.09
C ASP A 172 27.14 34.65 -5.94
N GLN A 173 27.94 35.71 -5.76
CA GLN A 173 27.42 37.05 -5.51
C GLN A 173 26.83 37.71 -6.76
N SER A 174 26.97 37.09 -7.95
CA SER A 174 26.40 37.61 -9.20
C SER A 174 24.94 37.19 -9.42
N THR A 175 24.43 36.29 -8.59
CA THR A 175 23.10 35.71 -8.80
C THR A 175 21.96 36.63 -8.36
N PRO A 176 20.79 36.59 -9.02
CA PRO A 176 19.60 37.29 -8.55
C PRO A 176 19.18 36.91 -7.13
N VAL A 177 19.42 35.65 -6.73
CA VAL A 177 19.15 35.16 -5.37
C VAL A 177 20.04 35.87 -4.36
N TYR A 178 21.33 36.01 -4.63
CA TYR A 178 22.22 36.76 -3.74
C TYR A 178 21.88 38.26 -3.70
N ASN A 179 21.40 38.86 -4.80
CA ASN A 179 20.90 40.24 -4.78
C ASN A 179 19.70 40.41 -3.82
N GLN A 180 18.86 39.39 -3.67
CA GLN A 180 17.81 39.39 -2.63
C GLN A 180 18.41 39.35 -1.23
N TYR A 181 19.49 38.58 -1.01
CA TYR A 181 20.22 38.63 0.25
C TYR A 181 20.81 40.02 0.53
N LEU A 182 21.47 40.66 -0.45
CA LEU A 182 22.07 41.99 -0.28
C LEU A 182 21.04 43.07 0.10
N SER A 183 19.79 42.92 -0.35
CA SER A 183 18.71 43.88 -0.09
C SER A 183 17.87 43.57 1.16
N THR A 184 17.98 42.36 1.72
CA THR A 184 17.13 41.91 2.84
C THR A 184 17.89 41.39 4.06
N ALA A 185 19.15 41.00 3.88
CA ALA A 185 19.96 40.24 4.82
C ALA A 185 19.31 38.92 5.32
N ASP A 186 18.33 38.38 4.59
CA ASP A 186 17.57 37.19 4.96
C ASP A 186 18.33 35.90 4.60
N THR A 187 18.56 35.03 5.59
CA THR A 187 19.31 33.78 5.47
C THR A 187 18.68 32.76 4.51
N ARG A 188 17.41 32.92 4.12
CA ARG A 188 16.76 32.07 3.10
C ARG A 188 17.39 32.21 1.72
N TYR A 189 17.99 33.37 1.43
CA TYR A 189 18.67 33.63 0.16
C TYR A 189 20.16 33.30 0.20
N LEU A 190 20.68 32.89 1.36
CA LEU A 190 22.02 32.31 1.45
C LEU A 190 21.98 30.82 1.09
N PRO A 191 23.08 30.28 0.53
CA PRO A 191 23.24 28.85 0.35
C PRO A 191 22.97 28.11 1.66
N GLY A 192 22.35 26.94 1.60
CA GLY A 192 22.22 26.05 2.76
C GLY A 192 23.56 25.40 3.10
N LEU A 193 23.54 24.13 3.48
CA LEU A 193 24.77 23.33 3.59
C LEU A 193 25.31 23.01 2.18
N ALA A 194 25.92 23.99 1.52
CA ALA A 194 26.45 23.89 0.15
C ALA A 194 27.99 23.97 0.17
N PHE A 195 28.63 22.97 0.75
CA PHE A 195 30.08 22.93 0.91
C PHE A 195 30.80 22.66 -0.42
N ALA A 196 31.85 23.43 -0.70
CA ALA A 196 32.68 23.30 -1.89
C ALA A 196 34.15 23.60 -1.57
N GLN A 197 35.06 23.22 -2.48
CA GLN A 197 36.44 23.72 -2.41
C GLN A 197 36.44 25.22 -2.60
N LEU A 198 37.37 25.91 -1.92
CA LEU A 198 37.63 27.30 -2.23
C LEU A 198 38.40 27.41 -3.56
N MET A 199 37.69 27.69 -4.63
CA MET A 199 38.20 27.98 -5.97
C MET A 199 38.36 29.50 -6.15
N THR A 200 39.09 29.92 -7.18
CA THR A 200 39.44 31.33 -7.42
C THR A 200 38.25 32.29 -7.35
N SER A 201 37.10 31.90 -7.93
CA SER A 201 35.95 32.78 -8.13
C SER A 201 34.69 32.41 -7.33
N ASN A 202 34.71 31.35 -6.52
CA ASN A 202 33.57 31.05 -5.65
C ASN A 202 33.83 31.66 -4.26
N GLY A 203 33.06 32.69 -3.96
CA GLY A 203 33.15 33.39 -2.68
C GLY A 203 32.83 32.48 -1.49
N SER A 204 33.28 32.87 -0.30
CA SER A 204 32.89 32.22 0.94
C SER A 204 31.69 32.94 1.56
N SER A 205 30.62 32.19 1.84
CA SER A 205 29.43 32.70 2.51
C SER A 205 29.77 33.33 3.88
N PRO A 206 29.06 34.39 4.29
CA PRO A 206 28.01 35.08 3.52
C PRO A 206 28.53 36.13 2.53
N PHE A 207 29.75 36.66 2.68
CA PHE A 207 30.13 37.92 2.01
C PHE A 207 31.53 37.95 1.37
N GLY A 208 32.33 36.88 1.51
CA GLY A 208 33.60 36.75 0.80
C GLY A 208 33.37 36.68 -0.71
N ARG A 209 34.09 37.48 -1.49
CA ARG A 209 33.82 37.64 -2.94
C ARG A 209 34.54 36.61 -3.81
N GLU A 210 35.73 36.23 -3.38
CA GLU A 210 36.70 35.44 -4.15
C GLU A 210 37.63 34.71 -3.17
N ALA A 211 38.54 33.88 -3.68
CA ALA A 211 39.47 33.13 -2.84
C ALA A 211 40.41 34.04 -2.03
N TRP A 212 40.91 35.10 -2.67
CA TRP A 212 41.85 36.05 -2.09
C TRP A 212 43.04 35.35 -1.42
N LEU A 213 43.59 35.92 -0.34
CA LEU A 213 44.64 35.30 0.47
C LEU A 213 44.18 34.01 1.18
N TRP A 214 42.88 33.79 1.35
CA TRP A 214 42.33 32.74 2.19
C TRP A 214 42.49 31.34 1.59
N GLY A 215 42.53 31.23 0.26
CA GLY A 215 42.86 29.98 -0.43
C GLY A 215 44.28 29.50 -0.10
N HIS A 216 45.26 30.38 -0.31
CA HIS A 216 46.66 30.10 0.01
C HIS A 216 46.89 29.88 1.51
N MET A 217 46.28 30.70 2.37
CA MET A 217 46.27 30.49 3.83
C MET A 217 45.78 29.09 4.19
N GLY A 218 44.65 28.67 3.60
CA GLY A 218 44.06 27.36 3.83
C GLY A 218 45.01 26.23 3.44
N ASP A 219 45.65 26.33 2.27
CA ASP A 219 46.63 25.34 1.80
C ASP A 219 47.81 25.20 2.77
N GLN A 220 48.40 26.33 3.20
CA GLN A 220 49.50 26.35 4.15
C GLN A 220 49.08 25.77 5.51
N LEU A 221 47.93 26.21 6.03
CA LEU A 221 47.44 25.76 7.33
C LEU A 221 47.16 24.26 7.32
N VAL A 222 46.45 23.76 6.32
CA VAL A 222 46.12 22.34 6.18
C VAL A 222 47.39 21.48 6.11
N GLN A 223 48.46 21.94 5.45
CA GLN A 223 49.76 21.25 5.45
C GLN A 223 50.41 21.22 6.84
N GLN A 224 50.26 22.31 7.61
CA GLN A 224 50.86 22.44 8.95
C GLN A 224 50.13 21.64 10.03
N ILE A 225 48.79 21.59 10.01
CA ILE A 225 47.98 20.95 11.06
C ILE A 225 47.37 19.60 10.65
N ASN A 226 47.51 19.23 9.37
CA ASN A 226 47.07 17.96 8.77
C ASN A 226 45.61 17.56 9.06
N VAL A 227 44.73 18.55 9.14
CA VAL A 227 43.27 18.36 9.22
C VAL A 227 42.59 19.31 8.25
N PRO A 228 41.38 18.98 7.75
CA PRO A 228 40.65 19.86 6.84
C PRO A 228 40.21 21.16 7.53
N VAL A 229 40.06 22.23 6.74
CA VAL A 229 39.70 23.56 7.23
C VAL A 229 38.46 24.08 6.52
N LEU A 230 37.49 24.55 7.28
CA LEU A 230 36.30 25.25 6.80
C LEU A 230 36.39 26.74 7.12
N ILE A 231 36.17 27.58 6.12
CA ILE A 231 36.23 29.03 6.25
C ILE A 231 34.85 29.62 5.95
N TYR A 232 34.38 30.50 6.84
CA TYR A 232 33.28 31.44 6.59
C TYR A 232 33.84 32.86 6.51
N ASN A 233 33.25 33.72 5.68
CA ASN A 233 33.77 35.08 5.49
C ASN A 233 32.65 36.13 5.57
N ALA A 234 32.66 36.89 6.66
CA ALA A 234 31.77 38.02 6.91
C ALA A 234 32.47 39.38 6.76
N GLY A 235 33.66 39.41 6.15
CA GLY A 235 34.35 40.66 5.80
C GLY A 235 33.48 41.56 4.92
N PHE A 236 33.47 42.85 5.24
CA PHE A 236 32.67 43.85 4.52
C PHE A 236 33.54 45.02 4.07
N GLY A 237 33.78 45.14 2.77
CA GLY A 237 34.60 46.19 2.20
C GLY A 237 34.13 47.58 2.60
N GLY A 238 35.06 48.45 2.97
CA GLY A 238 34.78 49.85 3.30
C GLY A 238 34.23 50.13 4.70
N SER A 239 33.99 49.12 5.54
CA SER A 239 33.53 49.34 6.91
C SER A 239 34.65 49.78 7.86
N THR A 240 34.28 50.46 8.95
CA THR A 240 35.10 50.66 10.17
C THR A 240 34.72 49.63 11.25
N MET A 241 35.61 49.36 12.22
CA MET A 241 35.25 48.55 13.38
C MET A 241 34.18 49.26 14.23
N GLN A 242 34.21 50.60 14.24
CA GLN A 242 33.16 51.43 14.85
C GLN A 242 31.77 51.17 14.23
N GLN A 243 31.66 51.11 12.91
CA GLN A 243 30.39 50.80 12.23
C GLN A 243 29.95 49.35 12.50
N THR A 244 30.91 48.42 12.59
CA THR A 244 30.62 47.04 13.01
C THR A 244 30.04 47.03 14.42
N TYR A 245 30.67 47.72 15.37
CA TYR A 245 30.17 47.92 16.74
C TYR A 245 28.77 48.55 16.76
N TRP A 246 28.58 49.67 16.06
CA TRP A 246 27.29 50.34 15.99
C TRP A 246 26.19 49.45 15.44
N SER A 247 26.43 48.74 14.34
CA SER A 247 25.45 47.79 13.78
C SER A 247 25.15 46.61 14.71
N ALA A 248 26.10 46.19 15.54
CA ALA A 248 25.94 45.11 16.50
C ALA A 248 25.01 45.50 17.67
N TYR A 249 25.07 46.77 18.09
CA TYR A 249 24.26 47.36 19.17
C TYR A 249 23.06 48.18 18.67
N ASP A 250 22.66 48.00 17.40
CA ASP A 250 21.53 48.68 16.80
C ASP A 250 21.63 50.22 16.80
N ILE A 251 22.85 50.77 16.78
CA ILE A 251 23.13 52.21 16.72
C ILE A 251 23.14 52.67 15.24
N PRO A 252 22.22 53.56 14.82
CA PRO A 252 22.16 54.03 13.43
C PRO A 252 23.37 54.84 12.98
N PHE A 253 23.79 54.64 11.72
CA PHE A 253 24.77 55.48 11.04
C PHE A 253 24.45 55.59 9.55
N GLN A 254 25.03 56.59 8.89
CA GLN A 254 24.94 56.78 7.45
C GLN A 254 26.23 56.32 6.76
N HIS A 255 26.08 55.70 5.60
CA HIS A 255 27.19 55.32 4.74
C HIS A 255 26.72 55.32 3.29
N SER A 256 27.65 55.52 2.35
CA SER A 256 27.36 55.51 0.92
C SER A 256 26.94 54.14 0.36
N PHE A 257 27.17 53.05 1.08
CA PHE A 257 26.87 51.68 0.61
C PHE A 257 26.73 50.63 1.73
N VAL A 258 27.28 50.87 2.93
CA VAL A 258 27.00 50.02 4.10
C VAL A 258 25.58 50.33 4.58
N ASN A 259 24.67 49.36 4.45
CA ASN A 259 23.26 49.57 4.75
C ASN A 259 22.93 49.22 6.21
N TYR A 260 22.96 50.22 7.11
CA TYR A 260 22.60 50.05 8.52
C TYR A 260 21.15 49.57 8.72
N SER A 261 20.21 49.89 7.84
CA SER A 261 18.82 49.42 7.97
C SER A 261 18.71 47.90 7.93
N LEU A 262 19.69 47.23 7.32
CA LEU A 262 19.86 45.78 7.32
C LEU A 262 20.82 45.27 8.42
N ARG A 263 21.30 46.16 9.29
CA ARG A 263 22.32 45.92 10.33
C ARG A 263 23.68 45.49 9.78
N MET A 264 24.02 45.92 8.57
CA MET A 264 25.39 45.74 8.05
C MET A 264 26.39 46.61 8.82
N PRO A 265 27.64 46.14 9.04
CA PRO A 265 28.16 44.84 8.59
C PRO A 265 27.91 43.67 9.57
N PHE A 266 27.54 43.91 10.84
CA PHE A 266 27.46 42.85 11.85
C PHE A 266 26.39 41.78 11.56
N VAL A 267 25.36 42.09 10.76
CA VAL A 267 24.37 41.11 10.30
C VAL A 267 25.00 39.90 9.60
N ASN A 268 26.18 40.05 8.99
CA ASN A 268 26.89 38.93 8.36
C ASN A 268 27.42 37.93 9.41
N VAL A 269 27.89 38.44 10.55
CA VAL A 269 28.26 37.62 11.71
C VAL A 269 27.03 36.92 12.26
N ARG A 270 25.89 37.64 12.41
CA ARG A 270 24.62 37.02 12.83
C ARG A 270 24.20 35.89 11.90
N ASN A 271 24.24 36.14 10.60
CA ASN A 271 23.80 35.19 9.60
C ASN A 271 24.69 33.94 9.57
N LEU A 272 26.02 34.06 9.60
CA LEU A 272 26.88 32.87 9.62
C LEU A 272 26.75 32.08 10.93
N MET A 273 26.65 32.77 12.07
CA MET A 273 26.58 32.13 13.40
C MET A 273 25.26 31.39 13.59
N ASN A 274 24.16 31.97 13.11
CA ASN A 274 22.84 31.35 13.20
C ASN A 274 22.60 30.30 12.12
N LEU A 275 23.14 30.50 10.91
CA LEU A 275 22.87 29.59 9.78
C LEU A 275 23.78 28.37 9.76
N TYR A 276 25.10 28.54 9.95
CA TYR A 276 26.06 27.48 9.66
C TYR A 276 26.75 26.90 10.88
N VAL A 277 27.11 27.74 11.86
CA VAL A 277 27.88 27.33 13.04
C VAL A 277 27.12 26.32 13.91
N THR A 278 25.79 26.29 13.86
CA THR A 278 24.98 25.20 14.46
C THR A 278 25.32 23.83 13.90
N SER A 279 25.56 23.73 12.58
CA SER A 279 25.79 22.47 11.89
C SER A 279 27.26 22.05 11.90
N THR A 280 28.19 23.01 11.93
CA THR A 280 29.64 22.71 11.82
C THR A 280 30.43 22.93 13.10
N GLY A 281 29.91 23.70 14.06
CA GLY A 281 30.71 24.23 15.15
C GLY A 281 31.66 25.34 14.67
N ILE A 282 32.52 25.83 15.58
CA ILE A 282 33.50 26.89 15.32
C ILE A 282 34.67 26.85 16.31
N ARG A 283 35.90 27.13 15.85
CA ARG A 283 37.10 27.29 16.68
C ARG A 283 37.29 28.74 17.13
N ALA A 284 37.33 29.66 16.18
CA ALA A 284 37.67 31.05 16.42
C ALA A 284 37.17 31.96 15.30
N ILE A 285 37.11 33.26 15.60
CA ILE A 285 36.92 34.32 14.61
C ILE A 285 38.27 35.00 14.32
N LEU A 286 38.64 35.07 13.05
CA LEU A 286 39.82 35.76 12.55
C LEU A 286 39.45 37.21 12.28
N VAL A 287 40.17 38.15 12.86
CA VAL A 287 39.89 39.60 12.74
C VAL A 287 40.98 40.27 11.94
N GLN A 288 40.63 40.74 10.74
CA GLN A 288 41.48 41.56 9.89
C GLN A 288 40.80 42.91 9.61
N HIS A 289 40.94 43.82 10.57
CA HIS A 289 40.32 45.14 10.55
C HIS A 289 41.33 46.18 11.07
N GLY A 290 41.14 47.45 10.77
CA GLY A 290 41.86 48.56 11.44
C GLY A 290 42.31 49.68 10.51
N GLU A 291 42.57 49.39 9.23
CA GLU A 291 43.00 50.41 8.25
C GLU A 291 42.01 51.58 8.12
N ASN A 292 40.70 51.30 8.20
CA ASN A 292 39.65 52.31 8.14
C ASN A 292 39.39 53.02 9.48
N ASP A 293 39.94 52.52 10.58
CA ASP A 293 39.76 53.09 11.92
C ASP A 293 40.85 54.12 12.27
N ARG A 294 41.81 54.38 11.37
CA ARG A 294 42.97 55.27 11.56
C ARG A 294 42.66 56.68 12.06
N GLY A 295 41.44 57.18 11.81
CA GLY A 295 40.99 58.49 12.28
C GLY A 295 40.46 58.51 13.72
N ASN A 296 40.24 57.35 14.34
CA ASN A 296 39.72 57.22 15.70
C ASN A 296 40.87 57.19 16.73
N SER A 297 40.59 57.55 17.99
CA SER A 297 41.56 57.40 19.06
C SER A 297 41.82 55.93 19.40
N GLU A 298 42.98 55.61 19.98
CA GLU A 298 43.31 54.25 20.44
C GLU A 298 42.20 53.68 21.35
N ASN A 299 41.66 54.48 22.27
CA ASN A 299 40.63 54.03 23.20
C ASN A 299 39.31 53.72 22.51
N GLU A 300 38.88 54.53 21.54
CA GLU A 300 37.68 54.24 20.75
C GLU A 300 37.84 52.94 19.95
N ILE A 301 39.01 52.73 19.32
CA ILE A 301 39.30 51.51 18.58
C ILE A 301 39.23 50.30 19.51
N PHE A 302 39.92 50.35 20.66
CA PHE A 302 39.89 49.29 21.67
C PHE A 302 38.46 48.96 22.12
N GLN A 303 37.65 49.99 22.42
CA GLN A 303 36.26 49.81 22.83
C GLN A 303 35.38 49.20 21.74
N ASN A 304 35.56 49.60 20.48
CA ASN A 304 34.81 49.03 19.36
C ASN A 304 35.15 47.55 19.16
N TYR A 305 36.44 47.18 19.23
CA TYR A 305 36.86 45.78 19.18
C TYR A 305 36.26 44.96 20.33
N ALA A 306 36.43 45.43 21.56
CA ALA A 306 35.88 44.78 22.75
C ALA A 306 34.36 44.60 22.64
N GLY A 307 33.63 45.65 22.25
CA GLY A 307 32.19 45.62 22.11
C GLY A 307 31.70 44.63 21.05
N VAL A 308 32.34 44.55 19.88
CA VAL A 308 31.98 43.56 18.85
C VAL A 308 32.21 42.13 19.35
N ILE A 309 33.35 41.89 20.02
CA ILE A 309 33.69 40.59 20.61
C ILE A 309 32.66 40.19 21.67
N ASP A 310 32.40 41.07 22.63
CA ASP A 310 31.45 40.83 23.73
C ASP A 310 30.03 40.61 23.19
N LYS A 311 29.61 41.41 22.20
CA LYS A 311 28.30 41.27 21.58
C LYS A 311 28.12 39.89 20.93
N ALA A 312 29.09 39.44 20.14
CA ALA A 312 29.00 38.13 19.50
C ALA A 312 29.05 36.98 20.53
N ARG A 313 29.88 37.07 21.56
CA ARG A 313 29.93 36.06 22.64
C ARG A 313 28.59 35.96 23.39
N ALA A 314 28.01 37.10 23.73
CA ALA A 314 26.73 37.17 24.44
C ALA A 314 25.57 36.70 23.55
N GLU A 315 25.47 37.20 22.31
CA GLU A 315 24.34 36.91 21.42
C GLU A 315 24.27 35.42 21.03
N PHE A 316 25.42 34.75 20.85
CA PHE A 316 25.46 33.33 20.45
C PHE A 316 25.76 32.37 21.61
N SER A 317 25.74 32.85 22.85
CA SER A 317 26.03 32.07 24.07
C SER A 317 27.36 31.30 23.99
N LYS A 318 28.43 32.01 23.60
CA LYS A 318 29.80 31.46 23.45
C LYS A 318 30.81 32.34 24.17
N SER A 319 30.73 32.36 25.49
CA SER A 319 31.55 33.21 26.38
C SER A 319 33.06 33.11 26.15
N ASP A 320 33.56 31.95 25.74
CA ASP A 320 34.97 31.67 25.52
C ASP A 320 35.36 31.59 24.04
N LEU A 321 34.52 32.09 23.13
CA LEU A 321 34.86 32.13 21.70
C LEU A 321 36.15 32.90 21.48
N GLY A 322 37.15 32.21 20.91
CA GLY A 322 38.46 32.78 20.62
C GLY A 322 38.41 33.77 19.46
N TYR A 323 39.20 34.83 19.58
CA TYR A 323 39.43 35.79 18.49
C TYR A 323 40.92 35.88 18.19
N ILE A 324 41.33 35.65 16.95
CA ILE A 324 42.71 35.83 16.50
C ILE A 324 42.77 37.15 15.75
N VAL A 325 43.42 38.16 16.34
CA VAL A 325 43.38 39.54 15.88
C VAL A 325 44.70 39.91 15.23
N SER A 326 44.68 40.28 13.94
CA SER A 326 45.88 40.80 13.27
C SER A 326 46.21 42.23 13.72
N ILE A 327 47.49 42.59 13.67
CA ILE A 327 47.87 44.00 13.58
C ILE A 327 47.71 44.44 12.13
N SER A 328 46.79 45.37 11.88
CA SER A 328 46.42 45.81 10.54
C SER A 328 46.05 47.29 10.59
N SER A 329 47.00 48.14 10.22
CA SER A 329 46.85 49.60 10.24
C SER A 329 47.32 50.28 8.95
N PHE A 330 48.09 49.57 8.12
CA PHE A 330 48.83 50.17 7.02
C PHE A 330 47.93 50.79 5.92
N VAL A 331 48.03 52.11 5.76
CA VAL A 331 47.43 52.88 4.64
C VAL A 331 48.46 53.88 4.12
N GLY A 332 49.35 53.43 3.22
CA GLY A 332 50.53 54.19 2.77
C GLY A 332 51.58 54.44 3.87
N GLY A 333 51.31 53.98 5.10
CA GLY A 333 52.10 54.16 6.31
C GLY A 333 51.39 53.51 7.51
N ARG A 334 52.11 53.31 8.62
CA ARG A 334 51.59 52.70 9.85
C ARG A 334 50.85 53.73 10.71
N PHE A 335 49.84 53.28 11.46
CA PHE A 335 49.09 54.12 12.38
C PHE A 335 49.16 53.56 13.80
N ASP A 336 49.93 54.23 14.66
CA ASP A 336 50.25 53.75 16.01
C ASP A 336 49.02 53.62 16.93
N ASN A 337 48.05 54.54 16.82
CA ASN A 337 46.77 54.46 17.53
C ASN A 337 46.03 53.14 17.24
N VAL A 338 46.03 52.69 15.99
CA VAL A 338 45.38 51.42 15.59
C VAL A 338 46.19 50.23 16.12
N ARG A 339 47.51 50.25 15.91
CA ARG A 339 48.41 49.16 16.35
C ARG A 339 48.38 48.97 17.86
N SER A 340 48.41 50.05 18.63
CA SER A 340 48.35 50.03 20.09
C SER A 340 47.02 49.49 20.58
N ALA A 341 45.89 49.90 19.97
CA ALA A 341 44.58 49.39 20.33
C ALA A 341 44.43 47.88 20.08
N GLN A 342 44.90 47.41 18.91
CA GLN A 342 44.93 45.99 18.56
C GLN A 342 45.83 45.19 19.52
N SER A 343 47.03 45.70 19.80
CA SER A 343 47.96 45.09 20.75
C SER A 343 47.35 45.02 22.16
N ARG A 344 46.64 46.07 22.58
CA ARG A 344 45.97 46.13 23.88
C ARG A 344 44.86 45.09 24.00
N ILE A 345 44.00 44.95 22.98
CA ILE A 345 42.93 43.95 23.01
C ILE A 345 43.48 42.52 22.92
N ILE A 346 44.54 42.29 22.15
CA ILE A 346 45.22 40.98 22.08
C ILE A 346 45.80 40.57 23.44
N ASN A 347 46.43 41.50 24.15
CA ASN A 347 47.08 41.24 25.42
C ASN A 347 46.16 41.43 26.64
N GLN A 348 44.86 41.64 26.43
CA GLN A 348 43.91 41.77 27.51
C GLN A 348 43.78 40.42 28.24
N ALA A 349 44.26 40.38 29.48
CA ALA A 349 44.30 39.17 30.28
C ALA A 349 42.90 38.52 30.40
N ASN A 350 42.85 37.20 30.23
CA ASN A 350 41.64 36.38 30.30
C ASN A 350 40.53 36.76 29.29
N TYR A 351 40.84 37.54 28.25
CA TYR A 351 39.83 38.02 27.29
C TYR A 351 39.67 37.11 26.06
N ARG A 352 40.40 35.99 26.00
CA ARG A 352 40.35 34.97 24.93
C ARG A 352 40.57 35.56 23.53
N THR A 353 41.43 36.57 23.46
CA THR A 353 41.97 37.18 22.24
C THR A 353 43.42 36.75 22.09
N PHE A 354 43.82 36.51 20.85
CA PHE A 354 45.11 35.92 20.53
C PHE A 354 45.78 36.67 19.38
N GLN A 355 47.11 36.67 19.38
CA GLN A 355 47.91 37.39 18.39
C GLN A 355 47.76 36.75 17.01
N GLY A 356 47.17 37.50 16.08
CA GLY A 356 47.23 37.23 14.64
C GLY A 356 48.51 37.77 14.00
N PRO A 357 48.61 37.78 12.67
CA PRO A 357 49.80 38.30 11.99
C PRO A 357 49.93 39.83 12.13
N ASP A 358 51.16 40.36 12.07
CA ASP A 358 51.41 41.79 11.90
C ASP A 358 51.51 42.13 10.40
N LEU A 359 50.37 42.49 9.81
CA LEU A 359 50.21 42.72 8.38
C LEU A 359 50.80 44.05 7.91
N ASP A 360 51.22 44.93 8.83
CA ASP A 360 51.94 46.17 8.49
C ASP A 360 53.41 45.92 8.09
N ASN A 361 53.87 44.66 8.18
CA ASN A 361 55.14 44.23 7.61
C ASN A 361 55.05 43.99 6.09
N ILE A 362 53.84 43.92 5.53
CA ILE A 362 53.58 43.87 4.09
C ILE A 362 53.33 45.31 3.64
N ASN A 363 54.40 46.06 3.37
CA ASN A 363 54.36 47.52 3.27
C ASN A 363 55.04 48.11 2.03
N THR A 364 55.47 47.27 1.08
CA THR A 364 56.04 47.73 -0.19
C THR A 364 54.92 48.09 -1.17
N LEU A 365 55.22 48.95 -2.14
CA LEU A 365 54.28 49.26 -3.23
C LEU A 365 54.03 48.05 -4.15
N ASP A 366 54.97 47.10 -4.23
CA ASP A 366 54.76 45.84 -4.95
C ASP A 366 53.70 44.97 -4.26
N ASP A 367 53.69 44.96 -2.93
CA ASP A 367 52.74 44.20 -2.12
C ASP A 367 51.42 44.93 -1.90
N ARG A 368 51.43 46.27 -1.86
CA ARG A 368 50.25 47.14 -1.72
C ARG A 368 50.27 48.29 -2.72
N PRO A 369 49.84 48.06 -3.98
CA PRO A 369 49.98 49.03 -5.07
C PRO A 369 49.26 50.36 -4.85
N ASP A 370 48.11 50.35 -4.16
CA ASP A 370 47.34 51.55 -3.79
C ASP A 370 47.65 52.03 -2.36
N GLY A 371 48.65 51.43 -1.71
CA GLY A 371 49.01 51.66 -0.32
C GLY A 371 48.09 50.99 0.70
N LEU A 372 47.06 50.23 0.28
CA LEU A 372 46.06 49.63 1.17
C LEU A 372 45.80 48.15 0.86
N HIS A 373 45.47 47.79 -0.37
CA HIS A 373 45.04 46.44 -0.75
C HIS A 373 46.21 45.57 -1.20
N PHE A 374 46.12 44.26 -0.90
CA PHE A 374 47.17 43.32 -1.26
C PHE A 374 47.19 42.96 -2.75
N SER A 375 48.33 43.18 -3.41
CA SER A 375 48.64 42.57 -4.71
C SER A 375 48.74 41.04 -4.60
N PRO A 376 48.88 40.30 -5.71
CA PRO A 376 49.14 38.87 -5.66
C PRO A 376 50.33 38.47 -4.76
N THR A 377 51.42 39.24 -4.75
CA THR A 377 52.57 38.96 -3.88
C THR A 377 52.24 39.26 -2.41
N GLY A 378 51.50 40.34 -2.16
CA GLY A 378 51.01 40.68 -0.82
C GLY A 378 50.04 39.62 -0.28
N GLN A 379 49.17 39.06 -1.13
CA GLN A 379 48.21 38.02 -0.75
C GLN A 379 48.92 36.72 -0.33
N VAL A 380 49.96 36.29 -1.05
CA VAL A 380 50.76 35.11 -0.67
C VAL A 380 51.41 35.33 0.71
N LYS A 381 52.11 36.46 0.89
CA LYS A 381 52.73 36.82 2.18
C LYS A 381 51.72 36.87 3.32
N ALA A 382 50.58 37.52 3.11
CA ALA A 382 49.52 37.60 4.11
C ALA A 382 48.95 36.23 4.44
N GLY A 383 48.77 35.36 3.45
CA GLY A 383 48.30 34.00 3.65
C GLY A 383 49.27 33.14 4.47
N ASP A 384 50.57 33.22 4.18
CA ASP A 384 51.62 32.55 4.96
C ASP A 384 51.61 33.00 6.43
N MET A 385 51.56 34.31 6.64
CA MET A 385 51.56 34.91 7.98
C MET A 385 50.31 34.53 8.77
N TRP A 386 49.13 34.50 8.12
CA TRP A 386 47.90 34.04 8.76
C TRP A 386 47.94 32.55 9.12
N ALA A 387 48.42 31.69 8.22
CA ALA A 387 48.52 30.25 8.49
C ALA A 387 49.40 29.98 9.73
N GLU A 388 50.57 30.60 9.80
CA GLU A 388 51.47 30.46 10.94
C GLU A 388 50.87 31.04 12.24
N ALA A 389 50.21 32.21 12.17
CA ALA A 389 49.55 32.79 13.32
C ALA A 389 48.41 31.90 13.85
N ILE A 390 47.58 31.34 12.96
CA ILE A 390 46.51 30.42 13.34
C ILE A 390 47.09 29.17 13.98
N LYS A 391 48.06 28.51 13.33
CA LYS A 391 48.75 27.33 13.86
C LYS A 391 49.25 27.54 15.29
N ASN A 392 49.81 28.72 15.58
CA ASN A 392 50.35 29.04 16.90
C ASN A 392 49.28 29.30 17.98
N GLN A 393 48.05 29.64 17.59
CA GLN A 393 47.01 30.11 18.53
C GLN A 393 45.78 29.23 18.61
N TYR A 394 45.44 28.45 17.57
CA TYR A 394 44.15 27.75 17.51
C TYR A 394 43.97 26.77 18.67
N ALA A 395 45.05 26.13 19.15
CA ALA A 395 44.99 25.21 20.28
C ALA A 395 44.63 25.91 21.61
N ASN A 396 44.89 27.22 21.73
CA ASN A 396 44.51 28.04 22.89
C ASN A 396 43.04 28.49 22.83
N CYS A 397 42.38 28.32 21.68
CA CYS A 397 40.97 28.69 21.49
C CYS A 397 40.04 27.54 21.90
N THR A 398 39.03 27.85 22.70
CA THR A 398 37.97 26.91 23.08
C THR A 398 37.13 26.52 21.86
N PRO A 399 37.10 25.24 21.44
CA PRO A 399 36.25 24.80 20.33
C PRO A 399 34.80 24.71 20.78
N TYR A 400 33.89 25.15 19.92
CA TYR A 400 32.46 24.88 20.05
C TYR A 400 32.05 23.80 19.05
N PRO A 401 31.53 22.65 19.51
CA PRO A 401 31.18 21.55 18.61
C PRO A 401 29.92 21.87 17.79
N ALA A 402 29.76 21.14 16.70
CA ALA A 402 28.49 21.08 15.97
C ALA A 402 27.37 20.56 16.89
N GLN A 403 26.16 21.10 16.70
CA GLN A 403 24.97 20.60 17.36
C GLN A 403 24.34 19.47 16.54
N GLN A 404 23.74 18.52 17.24
CA GLN A 404 23.00 17.45 16.59
C GLN A 404 21.76 18.02 15.90
N GLN A 405 21.54 17.62 14.65
CA GLN A 405 20.39 18.05 13.88
C GLN A 405 19.14 17.26 14.29
N PRO A 406 17.99 17.95 14.48
CA PRO A 406 16.73 17.30 14.81
C PRO A 406 16.27 16.34 13.71
N LEU A 407 15.51 15.31 14.10
CA LEU A 407 14.96 14.31 13.19
C LEU A 407 13.45 14.54 13.00
N ALA A 408 12.96 14.35 11.78
CA ALA A 408 11.53 14.28 11.52
C ALA A 408 10.95 12.96 12.05
N SER A 409 9.66 12.95 12.42
CA SER A 409 8.90 11.71 12.60
C SER A 409 8.18 11.35 11.30
N ILE A 410 8.01 10.05 11.09
CA ILE A 410 7.39 9.48 9.89
C ILE A 410 6.19 8.64 10.33
N ALA A 411 5.04 8.90 9.70
CA ALA A 411 3.83 8.11 9.89
C ALA A 411 3.18 7.79 8.53
N CYS A 412 2.34 6.77 8.50
CA CYS A 412 1.62 6.39 7.28
C CYS A 412 0.45 7.35 7.01
N ALA A 413 0.27 7.71 5.74
CA ALA A 413 -0.90 8.44 5.25
C ALA A 413 -1.78 7.53 4.38
N THR A 414 -2.81 8.11 3.76
CA THR A 414 -3.62 7.41 2.75
C THR A 414 -2.83 7.25 1.44
N GLY A 415 -3.07 6.15 0.73
CA GLY A 415 -2.34 5.83 -0.51
C GLY A 415 -0.85 5.56 -0.29
N ASN A 416 -0.03 5.75 -1.32
CA ASN A 416 1.43 5.64 -1.25
C ASN A 416 2.06 6.96 -0.76
N GLN A 417 1.63 7.42 0.42
CA GLN A 417 2.11 8.66 1.03
C GLN A 417 2.50 8.45 2.48
N LEU A 418 3.40 9.31 2.96
CA LEU A 418 3.82 9.40 4.35
C LEU A 418 3.53 10.80 4.89
N VAL A 419 3.25 10.87 6.19
CA VAL A 419 3.25 12.12 6.94
C VAL A 419 4.64 12.33 7.53
N LEU A 420 5.32 13.39 7.11
CA LEU A 420 6.60 13.83 7.67
C LEU A 420 6.33 14.97 8.65
N SER A 421 6.72 14.83 9.91
CA SER A 421 6.51 15.89 10.92
C SER A 421 7.83 16.32 11.54
N GLN A 422 8.14 17.61 11.45
CA GLN A 422 9.28 18.18 12.15
C GLN A 422 8.98 18.34 13.64
N PRO A 423 10.00 18.40 14.51
CA PRO A 423 9.80 18.65 15.94
C PRO A 423 9.05 19.97 16.19
N ALA A 424 8.29 20.03 17.29
CA ALA A 424 7.57 21.23 17.68
C ALA A 424 8.51 22.38 18.08
N SER A 425 7.98 23.60 18.20
CA SER A 425 8.68 24.80 18.66
C SER A 425 9.70 25.41 17.69
N TYR A 426 9.59 25.11 16.40
CA TYR A 426 10.37 25.76 15.34
C TYR A 426 9.46 26.52 14.35
N GLN A 427 10.04 27.45 13.62
CA GLN A 427 9.49 27.92 12.35
C GLN A 427 10.03 27.03 11.23
N TYR A 428 9.15 26.57 10.35
CA TYR A 428 9.46 25.57 9.33
C TYR A 428 9.61 26.22 7.97
N ASN A 429 10.59 25.79 7.20
CA ASN A 429 10.68 26.10 5.78
C ASN A 429 11.15 24.85 5.03
N TRP A 430 10.21 24.21 4.33
CA TRP A 430 10.49 23.06 3.49
C TRP A 430 11.02 23.50 2.12
N ASP A 431 11.86 22.67 1.51
CA ASP A 431 12.36 22.84 0.14
C ASP A 431 11.26 22.96 -0.92
N ILE A 432 10.08 22.41 -0.65
CA ILE A 432 8.87 22.56 -1.48
C ILE A 432 8.08 23.86 -1.22
N GLY A 433 8.60 24.77 -0.39
CA GLY A 433 8.01 26.08 -0.09
C GLY A 433 6.91 26.08 0.98
N SER A 434 6.66 24.95 1.64
CA SER A 434 5.71 24.86 2.76
C SER A 434 6.33 25.36 4.07
N ASN A 435 5.52 25.94 4.95
CA ASN A 435 5.91 26.31 6.31
C ASN A 435 5.11 25.54 7.38
N ALA A 436 4.40 24.47 7.00
CA ALA A 436 3.69 23.61 7.94
C ALA A 436 4.67 22.74 8.74
N GLN A 437 4.32 22.41 9.99
CA GLN A 437 5.09 21.45 10.79
C GLN A 437 5.12 20.07 10.15
N SER A 438 3.97 19.65 9.60
CA SER A 438 3.77 18.34 9.00
C SER A 438 3.38 18.44 7.53
N LEU A 439 3.89 17.52 6.71
CA LEU A 439 3.54 17.37 5.30
C LEU A 439 3.04 15.96 5.02
N THR A 440 2.03 15.83 4.16
CA THR A 440 1.68 14.54 3.55
C THR A 440 2.26 14.50 2.14
N VAL A 441 3.14 13.55 1.88
CA VAL A 441 3.97 13.51 0.67
C VAL A 441 4.09 12.11 0.09
N GLY A 442 4.21 12.03 -1.24
CA GLY A 442 4.52 10.80 -1.96
C GLY A 442 6.02 10.59 -2.13
N ALA A 443 6.41 9.87 -3.18
CA ALA A 443 7.81 9.60 -3.51
C ALA A 443 8.60 10.89 -3.75
N GLY A 444 9.79 11.00 -3.14
CA GLY A 444 10.63 12.18 -3.26
C GLY A 444 11.67 12.29 -2.15
N THR A 445 12.52 13.32 -2.22
CA THR A 445 13.40 13.71 -1.12
C THR A 445 12.92 15.04 -0.58
N TYR A 446 12.75 15.13 0.73
CA TYR A 446 12.20 16.31 1.40
C TYR A 446 13.17 16.81 2.47
N ALA A 447 13.62 18.04 2.31
CA ALA A 447 14.48 18.73 3.27
C ALA A 447 13.75 19.92 3.91
N ALA A 448 14.09 20.21 5.17
CA ALA A 448 13.56 21.37 5.89
C ALA A 448 14.70 22.22 6.46
N ARG A 449 14.39 23.49 6.68
CA ARG A 449 15.12 24.39 7.57
C ARG A 449 14.23 24.69 8.76
N LEU A 450 14.77 24.50 9.97
CA LEU A 450 14.07 24.79 11.21
C LEU A 450 14.72 25.99 11.88
N LYS A 451 13.94 27.03 12.16
CA LYS A 451 14.41 28.21 12.90
C LYS A 451 13.87 28.15 14.32
N ASP A 452 14.76 28.17 15.32
CA ASP A 452 14.37 28.18 16.73
C ASP A 452 14.02 29.60 17.23
N ALA A 453 13.71 29.69 18.53
CA ALA A 453 13.40 30.97 19.18
C ALA A 453 14.62 31.90 19.32
N GLN A 454 15.84 31.37 19.25
CA GLN A 454 17.10 32.11 19.27
C GLN A 454 17.57 32.55 17.87
N ASN A 455 16.75 32.31 16.84
CA ASN A 455 17.04 32.52 15.43
C ASN A 455 18.09 31.59 14.83
N GLN A 456 18.51 30.54 15.53
CA GLN A 456 19.42 29.54 14.99
C GLN A 456 18.68 28.66 13.98
N ILE A 457 19.39 28.28 12.92
CA ILE A 457 18.87 27.44 11.85
C ILE A 457 19.46 26.03 11.98
N PHE A 458 18.59 25.05 11.93
CA PHE A 458 18.91 23.64 11.86
C PHE A 458 18.53 23.07 10.48
N PHE A 459 19.31 22.11 10.02
CA PHE A 459 19.10 21.35 8.79
C PHE A 459 18.90 19.87 9.16
N PRO A 460 17.66 19.47 9.54
CA PRO A 460 17.31 18.08 9.72
C PRO A 460 17.81 17.20 8.57
N PRO A 461 18.23 15.95 8.85
CA PRO A 461 18.49 14.97 7.80
C PRO A 461 17.27 14.87 6.88
N ALA A 462 17.49 15.02 5.56
CA ALA A 462 16.41 14.92 4.59
C ALA A 462 15.76 13.53 4.63
N VAL A 463 14.46 13.45 4.38
CA VAL A 463 13.73 12.19 4.31
C VAL A 463 13.55 11.78 2.86
N VAL A 464 13.99 10.57 2.52
CA VAL A 464 13.76 9.97 1.19
C VAL A 464 12.57 9.03 1.29
N VAL A 465 11.50 9.35 0.57
CA VAL A 465 10.26 8.57 0.49
C VAL A 465 10.28 7.74 -0.80
N PRO A 466 10.17 6.39 -0.73
CA PRO A 466 10.14 5.54 -1.91
C PRO A 466 8.78 5.60 -2.62
N ALA A 467 8.73 5.07 -3.85
CA ALA A 467 7.50 5.00 -4.64
C ALA A 467 6.38 4.17 -4.01
N THR A 468 6.76 3.15 -3.23
CA THR A 468 5.82 2.24 -2.58
C THR A 468 6.15 2.20 -1.10
N VAL A 469 5.21 2.72 -0.30
CA VAL A 469 5.25 2.68 1.17
C VAL A 469 4.12 1.83 1.75
N ARG A 470 3.13 1.53 0.91
CA ARG A 470 1.96 0.71 1.21
C ARG A 470 1.99 -0.56 0.35
N PRO A 471 1.84 -1.76 0.93
CA PRO A 471 1.71 -2.98 0.14
C PRO A 471 0.41 -2.97 -0.67
N ALA A 472 0.39 -3.70 -1.78
CA ALA A 472 -0.85 -3.99 -2.49
C ALA A 472 -1.83 -4.74 -1.57
N ALA A 473 -3.13 -4.54 -1.79
CA ALA A 473 -4.15 -5.31 -1.09
C ALA A 473 -3.95 -6.82 -1.37
N PRO A 474 -3.79 -7.65 -0.33
CA PRO A 474 -3.66 -9.09 -0.52
C PRO A 474 -5.01 -9.70 -0.95
N THR A 475 -4.99 -10.95 -1.38
CA THR A 475 -6.21 -11.75 -1.59
C THR A 475 -6.31 -12.82 -0.51
N ILE A 476 -7.53 -13.17 -0.09
CA ILE A 476 -7.77 -14.30 0.82
C ILE A 476 -8.13 -15.53 -0.02
N GLY A 477 -7.36 -16.61 0.13
CA GLY A 477 -7.59 -17.91 -0.53
C GLY A 477 -7.64 -19.08 0.46
N THR A 478 -8.06 -20.23 -0.04
CA THR A 478 -8.03 -21.54 0.63
C THR A 478 -7.43 -22.57 -0.31
N ALA A 479 -6.97 -23.72 0.20
CA ALA A 479 -6.36 -24.76 -0.66
C ALA A 479 -7.34 -25.33 -1.69
N SER A 480 -8.63 -25.44 -1.35
CA SER A 480 -9.68 -25.97 -2.22
C SER A 480 -10.41 -24.89 -3.03
N GLY A 481 -10.20 -23.60 -2.74
CA GLY A 481 -11.02 -22.50 -3.29
C GLY A 481 -12.42 -22.38 -2.66
N ILE A 482 -12.81 -23.32 -1.79
CA ILE A 482 -14.07 -23.32 -1.05
C ILE A 482 -13.89 -22.53 0.24
N PHE A 483 -14.91 -21.71 0.58
CA PHE A 483 -14.89 -20.80 1.73
C PHE A 483 -15.89 -21.19 2.83
N ASP A 484 -16.23 -22.48 2.89
CA ASP A 484 -17.11 -23.05 3.89
C ASP A 484 -16.31 -23.93 4.86
N ILE A 485 -16.63 -23.86 6.14
CA ILE A 485 -15.95 -24.61 7.19
C ILE A 485 -16.58 -26.01 7.30
N CYS A 486 -15.74 -27.06 7.26
CA CYS A 486 -16.08 -28.36 7.84
C CYS A 486 -15.80 -28.32 9.35
N ARG A 487 -16.79 -28.66 10.19
CA ARG A 487 -16.79 -28.39 11.64
C ARG A 487 -15.61 -29.00 12.43
N THR A 488 -15.01 -30.09 11.95
CA THR A 488 -14.00 -30.85 12.69
C THR A 488 -12.54 -30.47 12.37
N THR A 489 -12.29 -29.81 11.24
CA THR A 489 -10.91 -29.51 10.77
C THR A 489 -10.58 -28.02 10.71
N GLY A 490 -11.58 -27.14 10.85
CA GLY A 490 -11.42 -25.71 10.60
C GLY A 490 -11.12 -25.42 9.12
N LEU A 491 -11.07 -24.15 8.75
CA LEU A 491 -10.71 -23.69 7.41
C LEU A 491 -9.42 -22.87 7.49
N THR A 492 -8.42 -23.24 6.69
CA THR A 492 -7.18 -22.45 6.59
C THR A 492 -7.37 -21.34 5.56
N LEU A 493 -7.37 -20.09 6.03
CA LEU A 493 -7.34 -18.90 5.19
C LEU A 493 -5.89 -18.48 4.98
N THR A 494 -5.52 -18.20 3.73
CA THR A 494 -4.17 -17.78 3.35
C THR A 494 -4.21 -16.43 2.64
N SER A 495 -3.39 -15.49 3.10
CA SER A 495 -3.14 -14.22 2.43
C SER A 495 -2.16 -14.44 1.28
N SER A 496 -2.37 -13.81 0.13
CA SER A 496 -1.37 -13.81 -0.96
C SER A 496 -0.12 -12.99 -0.63
N TYR A 497 -0.12 -12.22 0.46
CA TYR A 497 1.04 -11.49 0.93
C TYR A 497 1.86 -12.31 1.92
N ASN A 498 3.06 -12.71 1.50
CA ASN A 498 3.99 -13.54 2.28
C ASN A 498 4.68 -12.80 3.44
N GLY A 499 4.48 -11.48 3.56
CA GLY A 499 5.05 -10.66 4.65
C GLY A 499 4.18 -10.62 5.90
N LEU A 500 4.34 -9.56 6.69
CA LEU A 500 3.51 -9.33 7.88
C LEU A 500 2.07 -9.00 7.46
N ASN A 501 1.10 -9.70 8.04
CA ASN A 501 -0.32 -9.43 7.84
C ASN A 501 -0.95 -8.86 9.13
N THR A 502 -2.19 -8.40 9.04
CA THR A 502 -3.03 -8.04 10.19
C THR A 502 -4.43 -8.55 9.90
N TRP A 503 -4.77 -9.71 10.47
CA TRP A 503 -6.08 -10.34 10.35
C TRP A 503 -7.08 -9.77 11.36
N SER A 504 -8.39 -9.89 11.07
CA SER A 504 -9.46 -9.54 12.03
C SER A 504 -9.37 -10.31 13.36
N THR A 505 -8.66 -11.44 13.38
CA THR A 505 -8.38 -12.23 14.59
C THR A 505 -7.22 -11.69 15.42
N GLY A 506 -6.51 -10.66 14.94
CA GLY A 506 -5.26 -10.14 15.54
C GLY A 506 -3.99 -10.90 15.11
N ALA A 507 -4.12 -12.00 14.38
CA ALA A 507 -2.97 -12.75 13.87
C ALA A 507 -2.18 -11.97 12.80
N THR A 508 -0.87 -12.24 12.72
CA THR A 508 0.04 -11.57 11.78
C THR A 508 0.71 -12.49 10.76
N SER A 509 0.47 -13.80 10.87
CA SER A 509 0.95 -14.84 9.97
C SER A 509 0.32 -14.75 8.57
N ALA A 510 0.97 -15.36 7.58
CA ALA A 510 0.43 -15.46 6.22
C ALA A 510 -0.87 -16.29 6.16
N SER A 511 -1.08 -17.21 7.12
CA SER A 511 -2.28 -18.03 7.21
C SER A 511 -2.86 -18.08 8.62
N ILE A 512 -4.17 -18.30 8.71
CA ILE A 512 -4.91 -18.54 9.96
C ILE A 512 -5.85 -19.73 9.79
N ILE A 513 -6.12 -20.47 10.87
CA ILE A 513 -7.18 -21.49 10.91
C ILE A 513 -8.39 -20.86 11.59
N VAL A 514 -9.54 -20.91 10.92
CA VAL A 514 -10.81 -20.38 11.44
C VAL A 514 -11.81 -21.52 11.67
N ASN A 515 -12.56 -21.42 12.77
CA ASN A 515 -13.49 -22.48 13.21
C ASN A 515 -14.95 -21.99 13.33
N ALA A 516 -15.22 -20.75 12.92
CA ALA A 516 -16.55 -20.16 12.96
C ALA A 516 -16.85 -19.45 11.64
N SER A 517 -18.11 -19.53 11.19
CA SER A 517 -18.58 -18.72 10.08
C SER A 517 -18.57 -17.25 10.44
N GLY A 518 -18.36 -16.39 9.45
CA GLY A 518 -18.39 -14.95 9.65
C GLY A 518 -17.51 -14.20 8.66
N GLN A 519 -17.40 -12.90 8.86
CA GLN A 519 -16.55 -12.04 8.05
C GLN A 519 -15.12 -12.03 8.61
N TYR A 520 -14.16 -12.42 7.78
CA TYR A 520 -12.74 -12.31 8.10
C TYR A 520 -12.09 -11.25 7.21
N THR A 521 -11.27 -10.40 7.81
CA THR A 521 -10.54 -9.36 7.07
C THR A 521 -9.04 -9.52 7.23
N VAL A 522 -8.29 -9.05 6.23
CA VAL A 522 -6.83 -9.01 6.25
C VAL A 522 -6.32 -7.73 5.61
N GLN A 523 -5.24 -7.20 6.17
CA GLN A 523 -4.41 -6.16 5.55
C GLN A 523 -2.96 -6.63 5.54
N ALA A 524 -2.26 -6.36 4.45
CA ALA A 524 -0.80 -6.52 4.37
C ALA A 524 -0.12 -5.33 5.05
N ARG A 525 0.91 -5.57 5.85
CA ARG A 525 1.69 -4.56 6.57
C ARG A 525 3.08 -4.41 5.93
N HIS A 526 3.46 -3.17 5.63
CA HIS A 526 4.80 -2.86 5.11
C HIS A 526 5.85 -3.14 6.19
N PRO A 527 6.93 -3.88 5.90
CA PRO A 527 7.89 -4.31 6.92
C PRO A 527 8.73 -3.16 7.51
N VAL A 528 8.93 -2.08 6.77
CA VAL A 528 9.70 -0.90 7.22
C VAL A 528 8.84 0.22 7.82
N TYR A 529 7.87 0.74 7.04
CA TYR A 529 7.04 1.88 7.45
C TYR A 529 5.82 1.48 8.30
N GLY A 530 5.47 0.19 8.35
CA GLY A 530 4.28 -0.27 9.07
C GLY A 530 2.94 0.06 8.40
N CYS A 531 2.94 0.65 7.20
CA CYS A 531 1.71 1.05 6.51
C CYS A 531 0.89 -0.16 6.06
N LEU A 532 -0.42 -0.07 6.22
CA LEU A 532 -1.36 -1.14 5.92
C LEU A 532 -1.95 -0.97 4.52
N SER A 533 -2.12 -2.07 3.78
CA SER A 533 -2.86 -2.12 2.51
C SER A 533 -4.34 -1.76 2.69
N ASP A 534 -5.12 -1.76 1.60
CA ASP A 534 -6.59 -1.73 1.74
C ASP A 534 -7.07 -3.00 2.43
N VAL A 535 -8.17 -2.88 3.18
CA VAL A 535 -8.79 -4.01 3.87
C VAL A 535 -9.42 -4.91 2.83
N VAL A 536 -9.05 -6.19 2.85
CA VAL A 536 -9.74 -7.23 2.09
C VAL A 536 -10.59 -8.05 3.04
N SER A 537 -11.81 -8.36 2.60
CA SER A 537 -12.82 -9.04 3.41
C SER A 537 -13.34 -10.27 2.68
N LYS A 538 -13.54 -11.36 3.42
CA LYS A 538 -14.14 -12.59 2.91
C LYS A 538 -15.17 -13.14 3.89
N GLN A 539 -16.35 -13.47 3.37
CA GLN A 539 -17.38 -14.20 4.10
C GLN A 539 -17.06 -15.68 4.10
N ILE A 540 -17.08 -16.29 5.28
CA ILE A 540 -16.85 -17.71 5.51
C ILE A 540 -18.15 -18.34 5.98
N GLY A 541 -18.64 -19.36 5.28
CA GLY A 541 -19.86 -20.08 5.61
C GLY A 541 -19.59 -21.38 6.38
N VAL A 542 -20.66 -22.13 6.63
CA VAL A 542 -20.61 -23.51 7.14
C VAL A 542 -21.06 -24.41 6.01
N ALA A 543 -20.29 -25.47 5.74
CA ALA A 543 -20.61 -26.37 4.66
C ALA A 543 -21.89 -27.15 4.96
N ARG A 544 -22.67 -27.42 3.91
CA ARG A 544 -23.81 -28.34 3.95
C ARG A 544 -23.32 -29.76 3.64
N VAL A 545 -24.05 -30.75 4.11
CA VAL A 545 -23.76 -32.17 3.83
C VAL A 545 -24.86 -32.81 3.00
N THR A 546 -24.53 -33.87 2.28
CA THR A 546 -25.48 -34.63 1.47
C THR A 546 -25.53 -36.04 2.05
N LEU A 547 -26.56 -36.34 2.83
CA LEU A 547 -26.76 -37.67 3.39
C LEU A 547 -27.72 -38.45 2.49
N SER A 548 -27.62 -39.77 2.56
CA SER A 548 -28.61 -40.65 1.96
C SER A 548 -28.81 -41.87 2.84
N LEU A 549 -30.06 -42.28 3.02
CA LEU A 549 -30.46 -43.45 3.78
C LEU A 549 -30.86 -44.57 2.81
N ALA A 550 -30.41 -45.79 3.09
CA ALA A 550 -30.87 -46.98 2.40
C ALA A 550 -31.21 -48.08 3.40
N MET A 551 -32.15 -48.94 3.02
CA MET A 551 -32.57 -50.07 3.84
C MET A 551 -32.63 -51.36 3.02
N GLN A 552 -32.07 -52.42 3.57
CA GLN A 552 -32.01 -53.74 2.96
C GLN A 552 -32.52 -54.81 3.92
N THR A 553 -33.03 -55.91 3.39
CA THR A 553 -33.48 -57.07 4.16
C THR A 553 -32.71 -58.31 3.72
N SER A 554 -32.41 -59.23 4.66
CA SER A 554 -31.67 -60.46 4.32
C SER A 554 -32.46 -61.42 3.43
N ARG A 555 -33.78 -61.29 3.41
CA ARG A 555 -34.69 -62.01 2.50
C ARG A 555 -36.01 -61.23 2.39
N ARG A 556 -36.62 -61.21 1.21
CA ARG A 556 -37.93 -60.56 0.97
C ARG A 556 -39.14 -61.48 1.22
N VAL A 557 -38.91 -62.78 1.40
CA VAL A 557 -39.94 -63.77 1.71
C VAL A 557 -39.55 -64.49 3.01
N VAL A 558 -40.41 -64.44 4.02
CA VAL A 558 -40.14 -64.93 5.38
C VAL A 558 -41.30 -65.82 5.84
N ALA A 559 -41.04 -66.95 6.51
CA ALA A 559 -42.14 -67.69 7.12
C ALA A 559 -42.72 -66.94 8.31
N VAL A 560 -44.02 -67.12 8.61
CA VAL A 560 -44.61 -66.55 9.83
C VAL A 560 -43.84 -67.07 11.05
N ASN A 561 -43.47 -66.19 11.97
CA ASN A 561 -42.60 -66.42 13.13
C ASN A 561 -41.11 -66.73 12.83
N ASP A 562 -40.67 -66.70 11.57
CA ASP A 562 -39.25 -66.70 11.22
C ASP A 562 -38.66 -65.28 11.30
N THR A 563 -37.34 -65.20 11.30
CA THR A 563 -36.59 -63.96 11.46
C THR A 563 -36.07 -63.42 10.13
N VAL A 564 -35.97 -62.10 10.06
CA VAL A 564 -35.35 -61.35 8.97
C VAL A 564 -34.42 -60.29 9.56
N THR A 565 -33.29 -60.07 8.91
CA THR A 565 -32.34 -59.04 9.28
C THR A 565 -32.61 -57.81 8.43
N PHE A 566 -32.84 -56.67 9.06
CA PHE A 566 -32.84 -55.36 8.43
C PHE A 566 -31.45 -54.76 8.53
N ARG A 567 -30.97 -54.12 7.47
CA ARG A 567 -29.71 -53.39 7.40
C ARG A 567 -30.00 -51.96 6.97
N LEU A 568 -29.63 -51.00 7.81
CA LEU A 568 -29.75 -49.57 7.60
C LEU A 568 -28.38 -49.03 7.20
N LEU A 569 -28.31 -48.30 6.10
CA LEU A 569 -27.08 -47.73 5.57
C LEU A 569 -27.25 -46.22 5.46
N VAL A 570 -26.39 -45.44 6.11
CA VAL A 570 -26.34 -43.99 5.91
C VAL A 570 -25.03 -43.65 5.25
N ARG A 571 -25.10 -43.00 4.09
CA ARG A 571 -23.93 -42.57 3.33
C ARG A 571 -23.85 -41.06 3.30
N ASN A 572 -22.68 -40.51 3.61
CA ASN A 572 -22.38 -39.09 3.42
C ASN A 572 -21.70 -38.91 2.06
N GLY A 573 -22.45 -38.46 1.06
CA GLY A 573 -21.96 -38.16 -0.28
C GLY A 573 -21.29 -36.79 -0.42
N GLY A 574 -21.30 -35.97 0.64
CA GLY A 574 -20.70 -34.63 0.65
C GLY A 574 -19.21 -34.61 0.98
N GLU A 575 -18.60 -33.42 0.87
CA GLU A 575 -17.17 -33.21 1.12
C GLU A 575 -16.83 -32.88 2.58
N CYS A 576 -17.84 -32.65 3.43
CA CYS A 576 -17.67 -32.41 4.86
C CYS A 576 -18.31 -33.50 5.71
N ASP A 577 -17.75 -33.66 6.90
CA ASP A 577 -18.30 -34.48 7.96
C ASP A 577 -19.68 -34.00 8.43
N ALA A 578 -20.63 -34.94 8.55
CA ALA A 578 -22.00 -34.67 8.95
C ALA A 578 -22.17 -34.47 10.46
N GLY A 579 -21.14 -34.78 11.26
CA GLY A 579 -21.27 -34.78 12.72
C GLY A 579 -22.23 -35.86 13.19
N SER A 580 -22.89 -35.62 14.32
CA SER A 580 -23.85 -36.58 14.87
C SER A 580 -25.05 -36.76 13.94
N VAL A 581 -25.33 -37.99 13.53
CA VAL A 581 -26.50 -38.36 12.71
C VAL A 581 -27.39 -39.32 13.49
N THR A 582 -28.67 -39.02 13.56
CA THR A 582 -29.69 -39.86 14.22
C THR A 582 -30.67 -40.35 13.18
N LEU A 583 -31.02 -41.64 13.23
CA LEU A 583 -32.04 -42.23 12.37
C LEU A 583 -33.06 -43.02 13.20
N ALA A 584 -34.22 -43.24 12.61
CA ALA A 584 -35.24 -44.11 13.16
C ALA A 584 -35.92 -44.95 12.07
N ASN A 585 -36.17 -46.21 12.37
CA ASN A 585 -37.05 -47.10 11.62
C ASN A 585 -38.29 -47.38 12.46
N ARG A 586 -39.45 -46.90 12.02
CA ARG A 586 -40.73 -47.13 12.68
C ARG A 586 -41.27 -48.46 12.18
N LEU A 587 -41.40 -49.45 13.03
CA LEU A 587 -41.77 -50.80 12.58
C LEU A 587 -43.28 -50.87 12.26
N PRO A 588 -43.68 -51.59 11.20
CA PRO A 588 -45.08 -51.91 10.96
C PRO A 588 -45.68 -52.74 12.11
N PRO A 589 -47.02 -52.73 12.27
CA PRO A 589 -47.70 -53.67 13.15
C PRO A 589 -47.29 -55.12 12.84
N ASN A 590 -47.25 -55.99 13.86
CA ASN A 590 -46.87 -57.40 13.74
C ASN A 590 -45.40 -57.65 13.33
N VAL A 591 -44.51 -56.67 13.56
CA VAL A 591 -43.05 -56.84 13.51
C VAL A 591 -42.49 -56.71 14.92
N SER A 592 -41.78 -57.75 15.39
CA SER A 592 -41.18 -57.78 16.73
C SER A 592 -39.66 -57.86 16.61
N VAL A 593 -38.92 -56.98 17.29
CA VAL A 593 -37.44 -57.02 17.26
C VAL A 593 -36.95 -58.16 18.14
N VAL A 594 -36.08 -59.01 17.58
CA VAL A 594 -35.42 -60.13 18.26
C VAL A 594 -34.08 -59.69 18.84
N SER A 595 -33.30 -58.93 18.07
CA SER A 595 -32.04 -58.36 18.53
C SER A 595 -31.71 -57.09 17.74
N ALA A 596 -31.03 -56.15 18.38
CA ALA A 596 -30.46 -54.98 17.74
C ALA A 596 -28.96 -54.93 18.08
N ILE A 597 -28.12 -54.57 17.12
CA ILE A 597 -26.68 -54.53 17.27
C ILE A 597 -26.23 -53.05 17.24
N GLY A 598 -25.10 -52.74 17.90
CA GLY A 598 -24.49 -51.41 17.84
C GLY A 598 -25.27 -50.35 18.62
N PRO A 599 -25.36 -49.10 18.13
CA PRO A 599 -26.03 -47.99 18.84
C PRO A 599 -27.57 -48.04 18.75
N LEU A 600 -28.15 -49.11 18.20
CA LEU A 600 -29.60 -49.22 18.02
C LEU A 600 -30.31 -49.58 19.33
N SER A 601 -31.40 -48.88 19.60
CA SER A 601 -32.33 -49.11 20.70
C SER A 601 -33.75 -49.34 20.16
N VAL A 602 -34.57 -50.09 20.90
CA VAL A 602 -35.95 -50.40 20.52
C VAL A 602 -36.89 -49.87 21.58
N ALA A 603 -37.75 -48.93 21.23
CA ALA A 603 -38.76 -48.38 22.13
C ALA A 603 -40.03 -48.00 21.35
N GLY A 604 -41.21 -48.35 21.89
CA GLY A 604 -42.49 -47.91 21.31
C GLY A 604 -42.71 -48.32 19.85
N GLY A 605 -42.18 -49.46 19.41
CA GLY A 605 -42.26 -49.90 18.01
C GLY A 605 -41.30 -49.20 17.05
N VAL A 606 -40.30 -48.47 17.56
CA VAL A 606 -39.28 -47.77 16.77
C VAL A 606 -37.90 -48.31 17.08
N VAL A 607 -37.13 -48.62 16.05
CA VAL A 607 -35.69 -48.90 16.14
C VAL A 607 -34.93 -47.61 15.84
N SER A 608 -34.18 -47.07 16.79
CA SER A 608 -33.49 -45.78 16.62
C SER A 608 -32.04 -45.85 17.09
N GLY A 609 -31.18 -45.03 16.50
CA GLY A 609 -29.79 -44.92 16.90
C GLY A 609 -29.16 -43.59 16.51
N THR A 610 -28.11 -43.21 17.23
CA THR A 610 -27.31 -42.02 16.97
C THR A 610 -25.86 -42.42 16.77
N TRP A 611 -25.28 -41.98 15.65
CA TRP A 611 -23.87 -42.11 15.35
C TRP A 611 -23.20 -40.78 15.67
N PRO A 612 -22.10 -40.78 16.45
CA PRO A 612 -21.42 -39.54 16.82
C PRO A 612 -20.89 -38.75 15.63
N ASN A 613 -20.58 -39.45 14.53
CA ASN A 613 -19.93 -38.87 13.36
C ASN A 613 -20.14 -39.70 12.09
N VAL A 614 -20.25 -39.05 10.92
CA VAL A 614 -20.23 -39.70 9.60
C VAL A 614 -19.35 -38.87 8.67
N LEU A 615 -18.11 -39.34 8.45
CA LEU A 615 -17.11 -38.60 7.68
C LEU A 615 -17.53 -38.48 6.20
N ALA A 616 -16.92 -37.53 5.49
CA ALA A 616 -17.12 -37.34 4.07
C ALA A 616 -16.78 -38.62 3.29
N GLY A 617 -17.70 -39.10 2.46
CA GLY A 617 -17.57 -40.32 1.67
C GLY A 617 -17.85 -41.62 2.42
N ASP A 618 -17.97 -41.59 3.75
CA ASP A 618 -18.22 -42.78 4.55
C ASP A 618 -19.66 -43.29 4.42
N GLU A 619 -19.81 -44.59 4.65
CA GLU A 619 -21.09 -45.27 4.79
C GLU A 619 -21.12 -46.04 6.12
N ILE A 620 -22.03 -45.67 7.00
CA ILE A 620 -22.33 -46.43 8.21
C ILE A 620 -23.37 -47.50 7.89
N SER A 621 -23.18 -48.72 8.39
CA SER A 621 -24.08 -49.85 8.12
C SER A 621 -24.40 -50.57 9.42
N GLN A 622 -25.68 -50.61 9.81
CA GLN A 622 -26.11 -51.24 11.05
C GLN A 622 -27.32 -52.16 10.83
N SER A 623 -27.33 -53.29 11.54
CA SER A 623 -28.38 -54.29 11.42
C SER A 623 -29.12 -54.55 12.73
N TYR A 624 -30.40 -54.91 12.59
CA TYR A 624 -31.22 -55.50 13.64
C TYR A 624 -32.01 -56.69 13.06
N VAL A 625 -32.34 -57.67 13.89
CA VAL A 625 -33.12 -58.85 13.54
C VAL A 625 -34.53 -58.67 14.07
N ALA A 626 -35.52 -58.88 13.22
CA ALA A 626 -36.93 -58.86 13.59
C ALA A 626 -37.66 -60.12 13.12
N ARG A 627 -38.79 -60.39 13.75
CA ARG A 627 -39.69 -61.52 13.47
C ARG A 627 -41.05 -60.99 13.05
N LEU A 628 -41.60 -61.54 11.96
CA LEU A 628 -42.93 -61.23 11.45
C LEU A 628 -43.94 -62.18 12.11
N THR A 629 -44.92 -61.66 12.88
CA THR A 629 -45.82 -62.48 13.71
C THR A 629 -47.19 -62.75 13.08
N ALA A 630 -47.46 -62.22 11.88
CA ALA A 630 -48.71 -62.41 11.15
C ALA A 630 -48.44 -62.66 9.65
N ALA A 631 -49.40 -63.30 8.96
CA ALA A 631 -49.33 -63.46 7.51
C ALA A 631 -49.72 -62.14 6.80
N GLY A 632 -48.89 -61.66 5.88
CA GLY A 632 -49.13 -60.40 5.17
C GLY A 632 -47.94 -59.91 4.34
N THR A 633 -48.15 -58.75 3.72
CA THR A 633 -47.11 -57.92 3.11
C THR A 633 -46.74 -56.82 4.09
N TYR A 634 -45.45 -56.52 4.21
CA TYR A 634 -44.91 -55.56 5.16
C TYR A 634 -44.09 -54.51 4.42
N ARG A 635 -44.35 -53.23 4.69
CA ARG A 635 -43.54 -52.11 4.22
C ARG A 635 -42.93 -51.40 5.42
N SER A 636 -41.66 -51.68 5.68
CA SER A 636 -40.90 -50.98 6.73
C SER A 636 -40.29 -49.72 6.15
N SER A 637 -40.32 -48.62 6.90
CA SER A 637 -39.76 -47.32 6.49
C SER A 637 -38.87 -46.75 7.60
N ALA A 638 -37.72 -46.22 7.18
CA ALA A 638 -36.73 -45.57 8.03
C ALA A 638 -36.43 -44.16 7.49
N GLU A 639 -35.93 -43.30 8.38
CA GLU A 639 -35.68 -41.88 8.11
C GLU A 639 -34.49 -41.38 8.96
N LEU A 640 -33.74 -40.40 8.45
CA LEU A 640 -32.86 -39.59 9.29
C LEU A 640 -33.69 -38.59 10.10
N ILE A 641 -33.54 -38.61 11.42
CA ILE A 641 -34.29 -37.74 12.33
C ILE A 641 -33.56 -36.41 12.56
N ALA A 642 -32.22 -36.43 12.56
CA ALA A 642 -31.42 -35.25 12.77
C ALA A 642 -29.99 -35.47 12.29
N SER A 643 -29.35 -34.39 11.83
CA SER A 643 -27.93 -34.31 11.54
C SER A 643 -27.34 -33.03 12.16
N ALA A 644 -26.09 -33.06 12.59
CA ALA A 644 -25.44 -31.90 13.20
C ALA A 644 -25.06 -30.82 12.17
N SER A 645 -24.77 -31.23 10.93
CA SER A 645 -24.58 -30.35 9.78
C SER A 645 -25.88 -30.29 8.97
N THR A 646 -26.24 -29.10 8.48
CA THR A 646 -27.46 -28.93 7.68
C THR A 646 -27.37 -29.72 6.38
N GLU A 647 -28.41 -30.49 6.10
CA GLU A 647 -28.50 -31.30 4.90
C GLU A 647 -28.89 -30.48 3.66
N GLN A 648 -28.36 -30.87 2.51
CA GLN A 648 -28.71 -30.29 1.22
C GLN A 648 -29.69 -31.20 0.49
N GLY A 649 -30.92 -30.72 0.27
CA GLY A 649 -31.91 -31.39 -0.56
C GLY A 649 -32.84 -32.36 0.18
N ALA A 650 -32.69 -32.49 1.50
CA ALA A 650 -33.60 -33.24 2.37
C ALA A 650 -33.78 -32.52 3.72
N THR A 651 -34.86 -32.83 4.43
CA THR A 651 -35.21 -32.20 5.71
C THR A 651 -35.41 -33.26 6.79
N PRO A 652 -34.35 -33.66 7.52
CA PRO A 652 -34.44 -34.67 8.56
C PRO A 652 -35.59 -34.45 9.56
N GLY A 653 -36.34 -35.49 9.85
CA GLY A 653 -37.47 -35.48 10.78
C GLY A 653 -38.84 -35.19 10.15
N ASN A 654 -38.91 -34.99 8.83
CA ASN A 654 -40.14 -34.71 8.07
C ASN A 654 -40.86 -35.97 7.52
N GLY A 655 -40.60 -37.15 8.08
CA GLY A 655 -41.32 -38.37 7.72
C GLY A 655 -40.73 -39.12 6.52
N THR A 656 -41.51 -40.07 6.01
CA THR A 656 -41.15 -40.92 4.86
C THR A 656 -42.18 -40.76 3.73
N GLY A 657 -41.98 -41.41 2.59
CA GLY A 657 -42.84 -41.37 1.42
C GLY A 657 -42.91 -39.98 0.79
N ASN A 658 -41.88 -39.15 0.92
CA ASN A 658 -41.78 -37.79 0.37
C ASN A 658 -40.74 -37.69 -0.77
N GLY A 659 -40.00 -38.76 -1.05
CA GLY A 659 -39.02 -38.81 -2.14
C GLY A 659 -37.69 -38.12 -1.84
N GLU A 660 -37.43 -37.79 -0.56
CA GLU A 660 -36.17 -37.22 -0.12
C GLU A 660 -35.10 -38.32 0.08
N ALA A 661 -33.81 -37.94 0.09
CA ALA A 661 -32.72 -38.90 0.17
C ALA A 661 -32.49 -39.45 1.59
N ASP A 662 -33.06 -38.81 2.60
CA ASP A 662 -32.94 -39.14 4.02
C ASP A 662 -33.92 -40.24 4.48
N GLU A 663 -34.72 -40.79 3.56
CA GLU A 663 -35.63 -41.88 3.82
C GLU A 663 -35.25 -43.19 3.11
N ALA A 664 -35.73 -44.32 3.64
CA ALA A 664 -35.58 -45.62 3.00
C ALA A 664 -36.74 -46.55 3.33
N THR A 665 -37.16 -47.35 2.34
CA THR A 665 -38.23 -48.34 2.51
C THR A 665 -37.76 -49.74 2.12
N ALA A 666 -38.33 -50.75 2.78
CA ALA A 666 -38.09 -52.15 2.46
C ALA A 666 -39.39 -52.95 2.52
N ASP A 667 -39.72 -53.60 1.41
CA ASP A 667 -40.89 -54.45 1.28
C ASP A 667 -40.53 -55.93 1.51
N LEU A 668 -41.38 -56.61 2.28
CA LEU A 668 -41.30 -58.04 2.55
C LEU A 668 -42.69 -58.68 2.47
N ARG A 669 -42.75 -59.99 2.30
CA ARG A 669 -44.00 -60.76 2.41
C ARG A 669 -43.78 -62.07 3.15
N THR A 670 -44.86 -62.60 3.73
CA THR A 670 -44.80 -63.94 4.31
C THR A 670 -44.93 -65.03 3.25
N THR A 671 -44.46 -66.24 3.56
CA THR A 671 -44.66 -67.43 2.69
C THR A 671 -46.12 -67.81 2.54
N VAL A 672 -46.95 -67.51 3.56
CA VAL A 672 -48.40 -67.67 3.52
C VAL A 672 -49.01 -66.43 2.87
N PHE A 673 -49.83 -66.64 1.82
CA PHE A 673 -50.56 -65.56 1.17
C PHE A 673 -51.60 -64.95 2.12
N SER A 674 -51.67 -63.61 2.12
CA SER A 674 -52.66 -62.82 2.85
C SER A 674 -52.86 -61.50 2.12
N ALA A 675 -54.09 -60.98 2.12
CA ALA A 675 -54.41 -59.66 1.58
C ALA A 675 -54.02 -58.51 2.53
N SER A 676 -53.59 -58.82 3.75
CA SER A 676 -53.20 -57.80 4.74
C SER A 676 -51.88 -57.12 4.35
N LEU A 677 -51.89 -55.79 4.38
CA LEU A 677 -50.72 -54.93 4.25
C LEU A 677 -50.47 -54.26 5.60
N PHE A 678 -49.24 -54.38 6.11
CA PHE A 678 -48.78 -53.72 7.34
C PHE A 678 -47.70 -52.71 6.98
N GLU A 679 -47.96 -51.42 7.21
CA GLU A 679 -47.04 -50.33 6.87
C GLU A 679 -46.53 -49.65 8.14
N SER A 680 -45.31 -49.12 8.03
CA SER A 680 -44.74 -48.24 9.04
C SER A 680 -45.61 -46.99 9.24
N PRO A 681 -45.90 -46.59 10.49
CA PRO A 681 -46.54 -45.31 10.76
C PRO A 681 -45.70 -44.14 10.23
N ASN A 682 -46.35 -43.17 9.58
CA ASN A 682 -45.69 -41.99 9.01
C ASN A 682 -46.29 -40.67 9.54
N PRO A 683 -46.08 -40.36 10.85
CA PRO A 683 -46.79 -39.26 11.51
C PRO A 683 -46.38 -37.86 11.07
N ASN A 684 -45.20 -37.72 10.43
CA ASN A 684 -44.59 -36.43 10.13
C ASN A 684 -44.50 -36.13 8.63
N GLN A 685 -45.19 -36.91 7.77
CA GLN A 685 -45.03 -36.86 6.32
C GLN A 685 -45.02 -35.43 5.76
N GLY A 686 -43.88 -35.04 5.21
CA GLY A 686 -43.70 -33.79 4.48
C GLY A 686 -44.55 -33.75 3.20
N PRO A 687 -44.66 -32.57 2.57
CA PRO A 687 -45.38 -32.42 1.32
C PRO A 687 -44.82 -33.36 0.25
N LEU A 688 -45.71 -34.07 -0.45
CA LEU A 688 -45.29 -34.84 -1.62
C LEU A 688 -44.74 -33.89 -2.69
N PRO A 689 -43.71 -34.32 -3.45
CA PRO A 689 -43.32 -33.63 -4.66
C PRO A 689 -44.55 -33.50 -5.58
N PRO A 690 -44.74 -32.36 -6.27
CA PRO A 690 -45.79 -32.22 -7.27
C PRO A 690 -45.69 -33.38 -8.28
N VAL A 691 -46.82 -33.99 -8.62
CA VAL A 691 -46.88 -35.00 -9.69
C VAL A 691 -46.48 -34.32 -11.00
N LEU A 692 -45.35 -34.71 -11.56
CA LEU A 692 -44.90 -34.23 -12.86
C LEU A 692 -45.77 -34.86 -13.96
N SER A 693 -46.29 -34.03 -14.87
CA SER A 693 -47.03 -34.48 -16.05
C SER A 693 -46.15 -35.40 -16.90
N SER A 694 -46.74 -36.43 -17.51
CA SER A 694 -46.07 -37.23 -18.54
C SER A 694 -45.97 -36.53 -19.88
N GLN A 695 -46.59 -35.35 -20.04
CA GLN A 695 -46.45 -34.53 -21.23
C GLN A 695 -45.19 -33.67 -21.16
N PRO A 696 -44.35 -33.64 -22.22
CA PRO A 696 -43.25 -32.70 -22.31
C PRO A 696 -43.73 -31.27 -22.06
N THR A 697 -42.89 -30.45 -21.43
CA THR A 697 -43.24 -29.05 -21.18
C THR A 697 -43.50 -28.35 -22.52
N PRO A 698 -44.67 -27.72 -22.74
CA PRO A 698 -44.97 -27.06 -24.01
C PRO A 698 -43.90 -26.05 -24.40
N GLU A 699 -43.39 -26.15 -25.62
CA GLU A 699 -42.36 -25.24 -26.12
C GLU A 699 -42.98 -23.87 -26.48
N PRO A 700 -42.51 -22.74 -25.91
CA PRO A 700 -43.10 -21.42 -26.16
C PRO A 700 -43.06 -20.96 -27.62
N ASN A 701 -42.20 -21.56 -28.45
CA ASN A 701 -41.99 -21.22 -29.85
C ASN A 701 -42.42 -22.32 -30.82
N LYS A 702 -43.30 -23.24 -30.42
CA LYS A 702 -43.93 -24.22 -31.30
C LYS A 702 -45.43 -24.32 -31.03
N ALA A 703 -46.17 -24.94 -31.94
CA ALA A 703 -47.49 -25.48 -31.62
C ALA A 703 -47.28 -26.85 -30.97
N ASP A 704 -48.15 -27.27 -30.09
CA ASP A 704 -48.08 -28.58 -29.41
C ASP A 704 -49.52 -29.11 -29.40
N LEU A 705 -49.80 -30.00 -30.35
CA LEU A 705 -51.13 -30.34 -30.82
C LEU A 705 -51.54 -31.74 -30.36
N SER A 706 -52.58 -31.79 -29.52
CA SER A 706 -53.20 -33.05 -29.11
C SER A 706 -54.59 -33.25 -29.70
N LEU A 707 -54.96 -34.50 -29.97
CA LEU A 707 -56.24 -34.89 -30.54
C LEU A 707 -57.05 -35.74 -29.56
N GLN A 708 -58.32 -35.40 -29.40
CA GLN A 708 -59.30 -36.18 -28.66
C GLN A 708 -60.50 -36.49 -29.53
N LEU A 709 -60.99 -37.73 -29.45
CA LEU A 709 -62.18 -38.20 -30.15
C LEU A 709 -63.30 -38.50 -29.15
N LEU A 710 -64.50 -37.97 -29.42
CA LEU A 710 -65.68 -38.13 -28.59
C LEU A 710 -66.84 -38.67 -29.44
N LEU A 711 -67.57 -39.64 -28.92
CA LEU A 711 -68.77 -40.19 -29.56
C LEU A 711 -70.02 -39.77 -28.79
N SER A 712 -71.10 -39.46 -29.51
CA SER A 712 -72.40 -39.16 -28.89
C SER A 712 -72.99 -40.38 -28.17
N GLN A 713 -72.59 -41.59 -28.58
CA GLN A 713 -72.88 -42.87 -27.93
C GLN A 713 -71.87 -43.92 -28.39
N GLN A 714 -71.41 -44.79 -27.48
CA GLN A 714 -70.45 -45.87 -27.81
C GLN A 714 -71.13 -47.19 -28.19
N VAL A 715 -72.45 -47.32 -27.98
CA VAL A 715 -73.25 -48.49 -28.38
C VAL A 715 -74.38 -48.01 -29.28
N MET A 716 -74.56 -48.66 -30.44
CA MET A 716 -75.56 -48.26 -31.44
C MET A 716 -76.12 -49.45 -32.22
N ALA A 717 -77.33 -49.35 -32.77
CA ALA A 717 -77.95 -50.38 -33.61
C ALA A 717 -77.59 -50.24 -35.10
N VAL A 718 -77.75 -51.31 -35.90
CA VAL A 718 -77.61 -51.23 -37.36
C VAL A 718 -78.59 -50.19 -37.91
N SER A 719 -78.13 -49.39 -38.87
CA SER A 719 -78.84 -48.23 -39.44
C SER A 719 -79.02 -47.01 -38.52
N GLN A 720 -78.53 -47.03 -37.28
CA GLN A 720 -78.51 -45.83 -36.43
C GLN A 720 -77.33 -44.91 -36.81
N THR A 721 -77.51 -43.59 -36.66
CA THR A 721 -76.44 -42.60 -36.80
C THR A 721 -75.84 -42.23 -35.44
N VAL A 722 -74.52 -42.04 -35.38
CA VAL A 722 -73.78 -41.55 -34.20
C VAL A 722 -73.00 -40.29 -34.57
N GLY A 723 -73.00 -39.30 -33.68
CA GLY A 723 -72.18 -38.11 -33.80
C GLY A 723 -70.75 -38.38 -33.34
N VAL A 724 -69.78 -37.93 -34.14
CA VAL A 724 -68.36 -37.97 -33.83
C VAL A 724 -67.87 -36.54 -33.73
N THR A 725 -67.22 -36.24 -32.60
CA THR A 725 -66.62 -34.94 -32.31
C THR A 725 -65.11 -35.13 -32.21
N VAL A 726 -64.35 -34.44 -33.06
CA VAL A 726 -62.89 -34.39 -33.05
C VAL A 726 -62.49 -33.07 -32.40
N VAL A 727 -61.80 -33.11 -31.27
CA VAL A 727 -61.25 -31.94 -30.58
C VAL A 727 -59.75 -31.93 -30.81
N VAL A 728 -59.22 -30.82 -31.32
CA VAL A 728 -57.79 -30.60 -31.48
C VAL A 728 -57.39 -29.43 -30.57
N SER A 729 -56.43 -29.65 -29.69
CA SER A 729 -55.96 -28.66 -28.71
C SER A 729 -54.54 -28.24 -29.01
N ASN A 730 -54.19 -26.99 -28.75
CA ASN A 730 -52.83 -26.48 -28.89
C ASN A 730 -52.30 -26.00 -27.54
N ALA A 731 -51.46 -26.80 -26.88
CA ALA A 731 -50.81 -26.47 -25.62
C ALA A 731 -49.56 -25.57 -25.80
N GLY A 732 -49.06 -25.45 -27.03
CA GLY A 732 -47.84 -24.74 -27.39
C GLY A 732 -47.99 -23.22 -27.35
N GLY A 733 -46.85 -22.51 -27.40
CA GLY A 733 -46.83 -21.04 -27.37
C GLY A 733 -47.09 -20.36 -28.71
N GLN A 734 -46.99 -21.08 -29.83
CA GLN A 734 -47.36 -20.56 -31.15
C GLN A 734 -48.81 -20.92 -31.50
N VAL A 735 -49.42 -20.06 -32.31
CA VAL A 735 -50.71 -20.37 -32.90
C VAL A 735 -50.55 -21.39 -34.03
N ALA A 736 -51.31 -22.49 -33.99
CA ALA A 736 -51.30 -23.50 -35.03
C ALA A 736 -52.23 -23.12 -36.19
N THR A 737 -51.78 -23.17 -37.44
CA THR A 737 -52.55 -22.86 -38.65
C THR A 737 -52.65 -24.06 -39.59
N ASN A 738 -53.72 -24.08 -40.39
CA ASN A 738 -54.00 -25.12 -41.39
C ASN A 738 -53.94 -26.55 -40.81
N VAL A 739 -54.50 -26.74 -39.61
CA VAL A 739 -54.46 -28.01 -38.90
C VAL A 739 -55.48 -28.97 -39.51
N GLY A 740 -55.00 -29.99 -40.22
CA GLY A 740 -55.82 -31.05 -40.81
C GLY A 740 -56.04 -32.19 -39.83
N ALA A 741 -57.26 -32.68 -39.68
CA ALA A 741 -57.56 -33.87 -38.90
C ALA A 741 -58.35 -34.88 -39.73
N ALA A 742 -58.04 -36.16 -39.57
CA ALA A 742 -58.70 -37.26 -40.27
C ALA A 742 -59.12 -38.39 -39.33
N VAL A 743 -60.30 -38.93 -39.59
CA VAL A 743 -60.88 -40.08 -38.91
C VAL A 743 -61.11 -41.18 -39.94
N THR A 744 -60.59 -42.38 -39.70
CA THR A 744 -60.76 -43.51 -40.64
C THR A 744 -61.92 -44.39 -40.17
N LEU A 745 -62.98 -44.45 -40.97
CA LEU A 745 -64.16 -45.27 -40.69
C LEU A 745 -63.84 -46.76 -40.87
N PRO A 746 -64.09 -47.60 -39.85
CA PRO A 746 -63.89 -49.03 -39.96
C PRO A 746 -64.97 -49.68 -40.84
N THR A 747 -64.69 -50.87 -41.36
CA THR A 747 -65.67 -51.66 -42.13
C THR A 747 -66.94 -51.89 -41.31
N GLY A 748 -68.10 -51.65 -41.93
CA GLY A 748 -69.38 -51.64 -41.23
C GLY A 748 -69.83 -50.26 -40.77
N MET A 749 -69.06 -49.20 -41.05
CA MET A 749 -69.47 -47.80 -40.88
C MET A 749 -69.48 -47.07 -42.22
N GLN A 750 -70.46 -46.18 -42.40
CA GLN A 750 -70.51 -45.27 -43.54
C GLN A 750 -70.67 -43.83 -43.07
N PHE A 751 -70.04 -42.89 -43.75
CA PHE A 751 -70.27 -41.48 -43.52
C PHE A 751 -71.72 -41.13 -43.87
N TRP A 752 -72.41 -40.42 -42.99
CA TRP A 752 -73.82 -40.05 -43.19
C TRP A 752 -73.98 -38.56 -43.51
N GLY A 753 -73.24 -37.70 -42.82
CA GLY A 753 -73.25 -36.27 -43.06
C GLY A 753 -72.28 -35.52 -42.17
N SER A 754 -71.90 -34.31 -42.56
CA SER A 754 -71.04 -33.44 -41.77
C SER A 754 -71.88 -32.39 -41.05
N ALA A 755 -71.58 -32.16 -39.77
CA ALA A 755 -72.20 -31.09 -39.01
C ALA A 755 -71.27 -29.86 -38.93
N LEU A 756 -69.94 -30.05 -38.90
CA LEU A 756 -68.98 -28.97 -38.92
C LEU A 756 -67.63 -29.40 -39.51
N GLY A 757 -67.30 -28.83 -40.68
CA GLY A 757 -65.91 -28.74 -41.19
C GLY A 757 -65.28 -30.03 -41.71
N MET A 758 -66.01 -31.15 -41.79
CA MET A 758 -65.47 -32.41 -42.32
C MET A 758 -66.17 -32.88 -43.59
N SER A 759 -65.48 -33.69 -44.39
CA SER A 759 -66.02 -34.35 -45.58
C SER A 759 -65.39 -35.74 -45.75
N ALA A 760 -66.09 -36.65 -46.44
CA ALA A 760 -65.62 -38.02 -46.62
C ALA A 760 -65.03 -38.25 -48.03
N SER A 761 -63.89 -38.93 -48.08
CA SER A 761 -63.31 -39.51 -49.29
C SER A 761 -63.07 -41.00 -49.05
N GLY A 762 -63.96 -41.84 -49.58
CA GLY A 762 -63.99 -43.28 -49.26
C GLY A 762 -64.26 -43.52 -47.77
N ALA A 763 -63.37 -44.25 -47.10
CA ALA A 763 -63.48 -44.55 -45.67
C ALA A 763 -62.89 -43.46 -44.76
N VAL A 764 -62.20 -42.45 -45.31
CA VAL A 764 -61.55 -41.40 -44.50
C VAL A 764 -62.43 -40.16 -44.48
N VAL A 765 -62.72 -39.67 -43.27
CA VAL A 765 -63.44 -38.42 -43.03
C VAL A 765 -62.44 -37.39 -42.53
N SER A 766 -62.23 -36.32 -43.28
CA SER A 766 -61.20 -35.32 -42.99
C SER A 766 -61.74 -33.89 -43.01
N GLY A 767 -61.10 -33.01 -42.24
CA GLY A 767 -61.41 -31.58 -42.18
C GLY A 767 -60.18 -30.77 -41.80
N THR A 768 -60.26 -29.45 -41.98
CA THR A 768 -59.16 -28.52 -41.65
C THR A 768 -59.67 -27.41 -40.75
N VAL A 769 -58.91 -27.11 -39.70
CA VAL A 769 -59.09 -25.94 -38.84
C VAL A 769 -58.10 -24.87 -39.29
N ALA A 770 -58.60 -23.69 -39.64
CA ALA A 770 -57.77 -22.61 -40.16
C ALA A 770 -56.73 -22.14 -39.12
N GLN A 771 -57.12 -22.02 -37.85
CA GLN A 771 -56.25 -21.55 -36.77
C GLN A 771 -56.70 -22.05 -35.39
N ILE A 772 -55.75 -22.46 -34.55
CA ILE A 772 -55.94 -22.82 -33.13
C ILE A 772 -54.93 -22.02 -32.29
N PRO A 773 -55.36 -20.92 -31.64
CA PRO A 773 -54.48 -20.12 -30.78
C PRO A 773 -53.83 -20.92 -29.65
N ALA A 774 -52.69 -20.44 -29.14
CA ALA A 774 -52.00 -21.01 -28.00
C ALA A 774 -52.94 -21.18 -26.78
N GLY A 775 -52.94 -22.36 -26.18
CA GLY A 775 -53.79 -22.74 -25.04
C GLY A 775 -55.27 -22.95 -25.36
N GLN A 776 -55.67 -23.00 -26.64
CA GLN A 776 -57.06 -23.16 -27.06
C GLN A 776 -57.29 -24.50 -27.79
N SER A 777 -58.57 -24.85 -27.97
CA SER A 777 -58.98 -26.03 -28.74
C SER A 777 -59.99 -25.65 -29.83
N ALA A 778 -60.00 -26.43 -30.92
CA ALA A 778 -60.99 -26.35 -31.98
C ALA A 778 -61.67 -27.70 -32.19
N THR A 779 -62.88 -27.66 -32.74
CA THR A 779 -63.74 -28.85 -32.84
C THR A 779 -64.26 -29.03 -34.26
N LEU A 780 -64.15 -30.25 -34.78
CA LEU A 780 -64.76 -30.71 -36.03
C LEU A 780 -65.79 -31.81 -35.72
N THR A 781 -66.90 -31.84 -36.44
CA THR A 781 -67.96 -32.83 -36.17
C THR A 781 -68.58 -33.42 -37.42
N PHE A 782 -68.90 -34.71 -37.35
CA PHE A 782 -69.66 -35.40 -38.38
C PHE A 782 -70.53 -36.51 -37.80
N THR A 783 -71.37 -37.09 -38.63
CA THR A 783 -72.22 -38.24 -38.29
C THR A 783 -71.87 -39.42 -39.18
N MET A 784 -71.79 -40.59 -38.57
CA MET A 784 -71.63 -41.87 -39.28
C MET A 784 -72.79 -42.81 -38.95
N LYS A 785 -73.09 -43.71 -39.88
CA LYS A 785 -74.17 -44.70 -39.77
C LYS A 785 -73.59 -46.11 -39.75
N ALA A 786 -74.07 -46.94 -38.84
CA ALA A 786 -73.69 -48.35 -38.80
C ALA A 786 -74.41 -49.15 -39.90
N THR A 787 -73.68 -50.05 -40.56
CA THR A 787 -74.17 -50.92 -41.65
C THR A 787 -74.04 -52.41 -41.33
N SER A 788 -73.30 -52.79 -40.28
CA SER A 788 -73.18 -54.17 -39.80
C SER A 788 -72.86 -54.24 -38.30
N PRO A 789 -73.28 -55.27 -37.55
CA PRO A 789 -72.95 -55.46 -36.14
C PRO A 789 -71.44 -55.68 -35.85
N GLY A 790 -71.05 -55.42 -34.60
CA GLY A 790 -69.75 -55.78 -34.02
C GLY A 790 -68.99 -54.63 -33.33
N THR A 791 -67.93 -54.98 -32.60
CA THR A 791 -67.02 -54.01 -31.97
C THR A 791 -66.00 -53.49 -32.97
N ARG A 792 -65.75 -52.19 -32.99
CA ARG A 792 -64.85 -51.51 -33.93
C ARG A 792 -64.06 -50.42 -33.22
N ASN A 793 -62.84 -50.19 -33.70
CA ASN A 793 -62.04 -49.04 -33.33
C ASN A 793 -62.21 -47.95 -34.38
N LEU A 794 -62.37 -46.72 -33.92
CA LEU A 794 -62.44 -45.52 -34.74
C LEU A 794 -61.16 -44.71 -34.50
N PRO A 795 -60.13 -44.90 -35.33
CA PRO A 795 -58.89 -44.15 -35.20
C PRO A 795 -58.98 -42.78 -35.87
N ALA A 796 -58.35 -41.80 -35.25
CA ALA A 796 -58.22 -40.43 -35.69
C ALA A 796 -56.77 -39.94 -35.51
N GLN A 797 -56.32 -39.04 -36.39
CA GLN A 797 -55.00 -38.43 -36.30
C GLN A 797 -55.04 -36.99 -36.85
N ILE A 798 -54.11 -36.16 -36.37
CA ILE A 798 -53.74 -34.94 -37.07
C ILE A 798 -52.94 -35.35 -38.31
N THR A 799 -53.30 -34.76 -39.44
CA THR A 799 -52.74 -35.08 -40.76
C THR A 799 -51.80 -34.00 -41.28
N SER A 800 -51.94 -32.76 -40.79
CA SER A 800 -51.06 -31.65 -41.14
C SER A 800 -51.21 -30.52 -40.12
N ALA A 801 -50.16 -29.71 -39.97
CA ALA A 801 -50.18 -28.38 -39.38
C ALA A 801 -48.99 -27.58 -39.97
N ASP A 802 -49.10 -26.25 -40.08
CA ASP A 802 -48.00 -25.42 -40.59
C ASP A 802 -46.83 -25.32 -39.60
N GLN A 803 -47.15 -25.29 -38.30
CA GLN A 803 -46.17 -25.21 -37.22
C GLN A 803 -45.76 -26.62 -36.82
N SER A 804 -44.45 -26.79 -36.58
CA SER A 804 -43.91 -28.05 -36.07
C SER A 804 -44.42 -28.32 -34.66
N ASP A 805 -44.81 -29.56 -34.43
CA ASP A 805 -45.11 -30.12 -33.13
C ASP A 805 -43.82 -30.72 -32.52
N PRO A 806 -43.48 -30.41 -31.25
CA PRO A 806 -42.24 -30.88 -30.62
C PRO A 806 -42.11 -32.40 -30.51
N ASP A 807 -43.21 -33.10 -30.27
CA ASP A 807 -43.21 -34.52 -29.90
C ASP A 807 -44.15 -35.40 -30.74
N SER A 808 -44.96 -34.79 -31.61
CA SER A 808 -45.80 -35.51 -32.57
C SER A 808 -45.39 -35.25 -34.03
N VAL A 809 -45.61 -36.23 -34.92
CA VAL A 809 -45.37 -36.08 -36.37
C VAL A 809 -46.69 -36.34 -37.13
N PRO A 810 -47.34 -35.31 -37.70
CA PRO A 810 -48.62 -35.50 -38.37
C PRO A 810 -48.60 -36.57 -39.46
N ASN A 811 -49.69 -37.34 -39.55
CA ASN A 811 -49.94 -38.38 -40.56
C ASN A 811 -48.97 -39.59 -40.53
N ASN A 812 -48.43 -39.96 -39.38
CA ASN A 812 -47.48 -41.07 -39.25
C ASN A 812 -48.06 -42.37 -38.65
N GLY A 813 -49.35 -42.43 -38.29
CA GLY A 813 -49.99 -43.65 -37.80
C GLY A 813 -51.04 -43.40 -36.71
N TYR A 814 -51.45 -44.48 -36.03
CA TYR A 814 -52.50 -44.45 -34.99
C TYR A 814 -52.13 -45.24 -33.73
N THR A 815 -50.93 -45.82 -33.68
CA THR A 815 -50.50 -46.78 -32.63
C THR A 815 -49.09 -46.47 -32.12
N ASN A 816 -48.56 -45.29 -32.44
CA ASN A 816 -47.25 -44.78 -32.03
C ASN A 816 -47.25 -44.21 -30.61
N GLY A 817 -48.43 -43.95 -30.03
CA GLY A 817 -48.56 -43.38 -28.69
C GLY A 817 -48.33 -41.87 -28.64
N GLU A 818 -48.34 -41.21 -29.81
CA GLU A 818 -48.31 -39.75 -29.95
C GLU A 818 -49.67 -39.15 -29.59
N ASP A 819 -49.65 -37.93 -29.06
CA ASP A 819 -50.84 -37.25 -28.54
C ASP A 819 -51.67 -36.57 -29.64
N ASP A 820 -51.15 -36.49 -30.86
CA ASP A 820 -51.87 -36.09 -32.07
C ASP A 820 -52.77 -37.19 -32.66
N THR A 821 -52.80 -38.36 -32.02
CA THR A 821 -53.67 -39.50 -32.37
C THR A 821 -54.72 -39.79 -31.29
N ALA A 822 -55.89 -40.30 -31.71
CA ALA A 822 -56.88 -40.83 -30.77
C ALA A 822 -57.59 -42.05 -31.35
N VAL A 823 -57.94 -43.00 -30.50
CA VAL A 823 -58.76 -44.17 -30.88
C VAL A 823 -59.89 -44.32 -29.88
N VAL A 824 -61.13 -44.40 -30.38
CA VAL A 824 -62.28 -44.78 -29.54
C VAL A 824 -62.84 -46.10 -30.02
N THR A 825 -63.13 -46.99 -29.08
CA THR A 825 -63.83 -48.25 -29.34
C THR A 825 -65.34 -48.05 -29.21
N LEU A 826 -66.08 -48.62 -30.15
CA LEU A 826 -67.54 -48.59 -30.19
C LEU A 826 -68.10 -49.96 -30.55
N ARG A 827 -69.36 -50.21 -30.20
CA ARG A 827 -70.05 -51.49 -30.41
C ARG A 827 -71.37 -51.30 -31.15
N VAL A 828 -71.52 -52.00 -32.28
CA VAL A 828 -72.77 -52.06 -33.03
C VAL A 828 -73.54 -53.34 -32.67
N ILE A 829 -74.80 -53.23 -32.29
CA ILE A 829 -75.74 -54.34 -32.04
C ILE A 829 -76.72 -54.49 -33.21
N GLU A 830 -77.35 -55.67 -33.34
CA GLU A 830 -78.33 -55.97 -34.42
C GLU A 830 -79.51 -55.01 -34.46
#